data_AF-A0A661M2G5-F1
#
_entry.id   AF-A0A661M2G5-F1
#
_cell.length_a   1.000
_cell.length_b   1.000
_cell.length_c   1.000
_cell.angle_alpha   90.00
_cell.angle_beta   90.00
_cell.angle_gamma   90.00
#
_symmetry.space_group_name_H-M   'P 1'
#
loop_
_entity.id
_entity.type
_entity.pdbx_description
1 polymer ?
#
loop_
_entity_poly.entity_id
_entity_poly.type
_entity_poly.pdbx_seq_one_letter_code
_entity_poly.pdbx_strand_id
1 'polypeptide(L)'
;MTNKLVSIGLPVYNGEKFLRRAILSLLTQDYENIELVISDNASTDATPKICQEFARDPRVHYFRQKRDIGMGANFQFVLDKARGEYFMWACHDDEWSHNLISSLVAKLESDPSLVLAFPKNRFVSESGQFEIDCSRLPQLTEKLPILQRLHNILWFEEGHQKGNAAFGLIRTNVAKRIGVPIVNIPAYGNFGGDQLFLFALAFHGFFAYVPEATFTKMYFPNRDYTPEHILEHFHEMQGYFARYREIVLNSDLSELEKDLMLSSISARETVWYARLTNAAGYSDLEKKIKLILKYSDQYGTQEKVPTEPQTDSDFSNILTSIIILNYNGKDHIKKCIDSIRRHTKTPYEIIVFDNASTDGSRQYLRTQDDIILIESPMNIGCPPGRAKAMALAKGDYIVLLDNDTIVTPQWLTKLLSHMVRDKKIGIIGPRSNYVSGPQLVQNCSYRTIFEMEQFSKLLALEAEMTNPLTPVLRLVGFCMLIRRDLVEKIGAPDPSFGKFGFEDDDYTLRARIAGYDTVIANDVFVHHTGGPQGKGDSYYSHLLLHAWEIFKKKWGLPINLPYGALNRESLLKKSFDPERDYIPLPKLGEVEPYIYKREQRHSYVSKNDHDSVRGKKISPGLARAMAPAIAQYYLGQFEEAVQAFQKLVSPYEDLFQIHMALGCMLAKKGQMKQSVEHLRRAMHLEPNFCKPGNALGRALMAIGRGQEAERAFKEADKVSLYSLQAKFNLIRYYMSERKTDQAMQIAFQAYHREPNNNKVITILAHIPIISKRYKEATEYLRHYLTLAPKDPDAFLLLFKAYRENGDKEKALEVLTAIKSLAQKDKAVFDRLLTLFDAHQVALKDGRSIHIILRAAGSLFHNLNWEDDFSIDFLVKEDFLETLYEFAKSLYETSHADEAFVIYKELNNLAPNHALVHNDLATILWDKGDVEAALKHISQAVKLNPWDKDIVWNSGQIL
;
A
#
# COMPACT_ATOMS: atom_id res chain seq x y z
N MET A 1 -1.46 34.52 -2.44
CA MET A 1 -1.33 33.15 -2.96
C MET A 1 -0.65 33.22 -4.31
N THR A 2 0.30 32.33 -4.57
CA THR A 2 0.87 32.11 -5.90
C THR A 2 -0.26 31.70 -6.85
N ASN A 3 -0.44 32.42 -7.96
CA ASN A 3 -1.48 32.13 -8.95
C ASN A 3 -1.03 30.97 -9.86
N LYS A 4 -0.85 29.77 -9.28
CA LYS A 4 -0.39 28.57 -9.98
C LYS A 4 -1.50 27.97 -10.84
N LEU A 5 -1.15 27.42 -11.99
CA LEU A 5 -2.14 26.78 -12.86
C LEU A 5 -2.64 25.47 -12.24
N VAL A 6 -3.96 25.30 -12.19
CA VAL A 6 -4.64 24.05 -11.81
C VAL A 6 -5.25 23.40 -13.05
N SER A 7 -4.85 22.15 -13.33
CA SER A 7 -5.47 21.34 -14.38
C SER A 7 -6.59 20.47 -13.83
N ILE A 8 -7.77 20.58 -14.42
CA ILE A 8 -8.93 19.75 -14.09
C ILE A 8 -9.10 18.73 -15.21
N GLY A 9 -8.88 17.46 -14.94
CA GLY A 9 -9.06 16.37 -15.91
C GLY A 9 -10.45 15.75 -15.82
N LEU A 10 -11.26 15.89 -16.89
CA LEU A 10 -12.63 15.39 -16.96
C LEU A 10 -12.76 14.30 -18.05
N PRO A 11 -12.56 13.01 -17.71
CA PRO A 11 -12.91 11.91 -18.58
C PRO A 11 -14.45 11.74 -18.62
N VAL A 12 -15.04 11.63 -19.80
CA VAL A 12 -16.49 11.48 -19.97
C VAL A 12 -16.84 10.40 -20.99
N TYR A 13 -17.91 9.66 -20.72
CA TYR A 13 -18.54 8.73 -21.64
C TYR A 13 -20.06 8.75 -21.40
N ASN A 14 -20.83 9.14 -22.41
CA ASN A 14 -22.29 9.22 -22.35
C ASN A 14 -22.83 10.00 -21.14
N GLY A 15 -22.31 11.21 -20.92
CA GLY A 15 -22.61 12.06 -19.78
C GLY A 15 -23.69 13.13 -20.03
N GLU A 16 -24.48 13.03 -21.11
CA GLU A 16 -25.40 14.10 -21.56
C GLU A 16 -26.25 14.71 -20.43
N LYS A 17 -26.75 13.85 -19.54
CA LYS A 17 -27.69 14.24 -18.47
C LYS A 17 -27.10 15.20 -17.44
N PHE A 18 -25.81 15.06 -17.10
CA PHE A 18 -25.21 15.78 -15.96
C PHE A 18 -24.00 16.65 -16.36
N LEU A 19 -23.37 16.38 -17.50
CA LEU A 19 -22.11 16.99 -17.90
C LEU A 19 -22.15 18.52 -17.90
N ARG A 20 -23.25 19.12 -18.36
CA ARG A 20 -23.38 20.59 -18.38
C ARG A 20 -23.27 21.19 -16.99
N ARG A 21 -23.94 20.59 -15.99
CA ARG A 21 -23.90 21.07 -14.60
C ARG A 21 -22.51 20.90 -14.00
N ALA A 22 -21.89 19.74 -14.24
CA ALA A 22 -20.53 19.46 -13.80
C ALA A 22 -19.54 20.50 -14.36
N ILE A 23 -19.52 20.72 -15.69
CA ILE A 23 -18.63 21.71 -16.31
C ILE A 23 -18.87 23.12 -15.77
N LEU A 24 -20.13 23.54 -15.60
CA LEU A 24 -20.44 24.86 -15.05
C LEU A 24 -19.84 25.02 -13.64
N SER A 25 -20.04 24.04 -12.75
CA SER A 25 -19.49 24.13 -11.38
C SER A 25 -17.96 24.18 -11.32
N LEU A 26 -17.27 23.59 -12.31
CA LEU A 26 -15.80 23.66 -12.45
C LEU A 26 -15.32 24.99 -13.02
N LEU A 27 -16.06 25.58 -13.97
CA LEU A 27 -15.68 26.86 -14.58
C LEU A 27 -16.02 28.08 -13.71
N THR A 28 -16.97 27.94 -12.79
CA THR A 28 -17.38 28.97 -11.83
C THR A 28 -16.64 28.84 -10.51
N GLN A 29 -15.39 28.40 -10.46
CA GLN A 29 -14.59 28.39 -9.23
C GLN A 29 -14.11 29.81 -8.89
N ASP A 30 -13.90 30.11 -7.61
CA ASP A 30 -13.32 31.37 -7.14
C ASP A 30 -11.80 31.50 -7.39
N TYR A 31 -11.18 30.41 -7.86
CA TYR A 31 -9.79 30.36 -8.29
C TYR A 31 -9.69 30.58 -9.80
N GLU A 32 -9.01 31.64 -10.24
CA GLU A 32 -9.04 32.09 -11.63
C GLU A 32 -8.16 31.24 -12.57
N ASN A 33 -6.96 30.84 -12.13
CA ASN A 33 -5.97 30.21 -13.01
C ASN A 33 -6.17 28.70 -13.13
N ILE A 34 -7.22 28.32 -13.86
CA ILE A 34 -7.59 26.93 -14.13
C ILE A 34 -7.55 26.63 -15.63
N GLU A 35 -7.30 25.36 -15.96
CA GLU A 35 -7.64 24.77 -17.26
C GLU A 35 -8.52 23.53 -17.05
N LEU A 36 -9.46 23.31 -17.96
CA LEU A 36 -10.34 22.14 -17.96
C LEU A 36 -10.03 21.27 -19.18
N VAL A 37 -9.48 20.09 -18.95
CA VAL A 37 -9.14 19.11 -19.98
C VAL A 37 -10.24 18.05 -20.05
N ILE A 38 -11.08 18.12 -21.08
CA ILE A 38 -12.18 17.17 -21.28
C ILE A 38 -11.74 16.09 -22.27
N SER A 39 -11.86 14.82 -21.88
CA SER A 39 -11.63 13.67 -22.78
C SER A 39 -12.90 12.83 -22.94
N ASP A 40 -13.58 13.04 -24.07
CA ASP A 40 -14.76 12.30 -24.47
C ASP A 40 -14.39 10.96 -25.11
N ASN A 41 -14.77 9.89 -24.43
CA ASN A 41 -14.40 8.51 -24.72
C ASN A 41 -15.25 7.87 -25.85
N ALA A 42 -15.42 8.60 -26.95
CA ALA A 42 -16.28 8.22 -28.06
C ALA A 42 -17.77 8.08 -27.68
N SER A 43 -18.30 9.05 -26.92
CA SER A 43 -19.73 9.09 -26.55
C SER A 43 -20.64 9.08 -27.78
N THR A 44 -21.78 8.42 -27.61
CA THR A 44 -22.82 8.20 -28.64
C THR A 44 -24.07 9.06 -28.43
N ASP A 45 -24.17 9.75 -27.30
CA ASP A 45 -25.25 10.66 -26.93
C ASP A 45 -24.90 12.13 -27.26
N ALA A 46 -25.60 13.12 -26.68
CA ALA A 46 -25.30 14.54 -26.94
C ALA A 46 -24.05 15.08 -26.20
N THR A 47 -23.31 14.25 -25.47
CA THR A 47 -22.04 14.62 -24.79
C THR A 47 -21.08 15.42 -25.70
N PRO A 48 -20.79 14.99 -26.96
CA PRO A 48 -19.84 15.71 -27.82
C PRO A 48 -20.32 17.13 -28.14
N LYS A 49 -21.64 17.33 -28.27
CA LYS A 49 -22.24 18.64 -28.55
C LYS A 49 -22.08 19.57 -27.34
N ILE A 50 -22.27 19.06 -26.13
CA ILE A 50 -22.07 19.81 -24.88
C ILE A 50 -20.60 20.20 -24.75
N CYS A 51 -19.66 19.26 -24.95
CA CYS A 51 -18.23 19.55 -24.89
C CYS A 51 -17.80 20.62 -25.89
N GLN A 52 -18.29 20.57 -27.13
CA GLN A 52 -17.99 21.57 -28.18
C GLN A 52 -18.50 22.96 -27.84
N GLU A 53 -19.63 23.06 -27.15
CA GLU A 53 -20.17 24.34 -26.68
C GLU A 53 -19.23 24.99 -25.65
N PHE A 54 -18.79 24.22 -24.65
CA PHE A 54 -17.89 24.71 -23.60
C PHE A 54 -16.46 24.92 -24.08
N ALA A 55 -16.01 24.23 -25.13
CA ALA A 55 -14.72 24.46 -25.77
C ALA A 55 -14.54 25.88 -26.37
N ARG A 56 -15.60 26.70 -26.37
CA ARG A 56 -15.51 28.13 -26.70
C ARG A 56 -14.87 28.96 -25.57
N ASP A 57 -14.92 28.48 -24.33
CA ASP A 57 -14.19 29.10 -23.22
C ASP A 57 -12.68 28.77 -23.39
N PRO A 58 -11.79 29.78 -23.40
CA PRO A 58 -10.36 29.56 -23.67
C PRO A 58 -9.66 28.68 -22.63
N ARG A 59 -10.26 28.48 -21.45
CA ARG A 59 -9.75 27.58 -20.41
C ARG A 59 -10.07 26.11 -20.69
N VAL A 60 -10.95 25.81 -21.65
CA VAL A 60 -11.44 24.46 -21.92
C VAL A 60 -10.71 23.83 -23.11
N HIS A 61 -10.12 22.66 -22.89
CA HIS A 61 -9.42 21.86 -23.88
C HIS A 61 -10.16 20.55 -24.10
N TYR A 62 -10.92 20.49 -25.20
CA TYR A 62 -11.73 19.34 -25.55
C TYR A 62 -10.98 18.37 -26.49
N PHE A 63 -10.92 17.10 -26.10
CA PHE A 63 -10.41 16.00 -26.88
C PHE A 63 -11.49 14.93 -27.03
N ARG A 64 -11.73 14.49 -28.27
CA ARG A 64 -12.61 13.36 -28.56
C ARG A 64 -11.78 12.16 -29.01
N GLN A 65 -11.95 11.04 -28.33
CA GLN A 65 -11.33 9.77 -28.71
C GLN A 65 -12.02 9.18 -29.94
N LYS A 66 -11.24 8.52 -30.81
CA LYS A 66 -11.76 7.91 -32.05
C LYS A 66 -12.63 6.67 -31.77
N ARG A 67 -12.41 6.03 -30.63
CA ARG A 67 -13.10 4.84 -30.12
C ARG A 67 -13.04 4.87 -28.60
N ASP A 68 -13.87 4.07 -27.94
CA ASP A 68 -13.75 3.83 -26.51
C ASP A 68 -12.37 3.22 -26.20
N ILE A 69 -11.57 3.91 -25.38
CA ILE A 69 -10.24 3.47 -24.95
C ILE A 69 -10.24 2.85 -23.54
N GLY A 70 -11.41 2.74 -22.91
CA GLY A 70 -11.60 2.28 -21.54
C GLY A 70 -11.38 3.37 -20.49
N MET A 71 -12.01 3.19 -19.32
CA MET A 71 -12.00 4.16 -18.22
C MET A 71 -10.57 4.53 -17.78
N GLY A 72 -9.74 3.54 -17.42
CA GLY A 72 -8.39 3.80 -16.91
C GLY A 72 -7.52 4.58 -17.90
N ALA A 73 -7.56 4.23 -19.19
CA ALA A 73 -6.82 4.95 -20.22
C ALA A 73 -7.36 6.38 -20.43
N ASN A 74 -8.67 6.59 -20.28
CA ASN A 74 -9.25 7.93 -20.40
C ASN A 74 -8.89 8.84 -19.21
N PHE A 75 -8.84 8.30 -17.99
CA PHE A 75 -8.32 8.99 -16.80
C PHE A 75 -6.82 9.31 -16.95
N GLN A 76 -6.02 8.40 -17.52
CA GLN A 76 -4.61 8.64 -17.80
C GLN A 76 -4.43 9.72 -18.86
N PHE A 77 -5.24 9.72 -19.92
CA PHE A 77 -5.16 10.69 -21.01
C PHE A 77 -5.31 12.13 -20.51
N VAL A 78 -6.30 12.42 -19.65
CA VAL A 78 -6.47 13.77 -19.10
C VAL A 78 -5.32 14.19 -18.18
N LEU A 79 -4.74 13.24 -17.42
CA LEU A 79 -3.56 13.47 -16.60
C LEU A 79 -2.33 13.80 -17.48
N ASP A 80 -2.12 13.08 -18.58
CA ASP A 80 -1.01 13.33 -19.51
C ASP A 80 -1.08 14.73 -20.13
N LYS A 81 -2.30 15.20 -20.42
CA LYS A 81 -2.58 16.52 -21.00
C LYS A 81 -2.51 17.68 -20.00
N ALA A 82 -2.53 17.41 -18.69
CA ALA A 82 -2.44 18.43 -17.66
C ALA A 82 -1.12 19.23 -17.75
N ARG A 83 -1.20 20.56 -17.69
CA ARG A 83 -0.06 21.49 -17.73
C ARG A 83 0.16 22.24 -16.41
N GLY A 84 -0.84 22.22 -15.54
CA GLY A 84 -0.84 22.86 -14.24
C GLY A 84 0.15 22.25 -13.27
N GLU A 85 0.57 23.04 -12.29
CA GLU A 85 1.39 22.57 -11.17
C GLU A 85 0.60 21.66 -10.24
N TYR A 86 -0.72 21.88 -10.20
CA TYR A 86 -1.69 21.06 -9.50
C TYR A 86 -2.66 20.43 -10.49
N PHE A 87 -3.16 19.25 -10.14
CA PHE A 87 -4.06 18.46 -10.94
C PHE A 87 -5.16 17.85 -10.07
N MET A 88 -6.38 17.80 -10.58
CA MET A 88 -7.48 17.02 -9.99
C MET A 88 -8.30 16.32 -11.07
N TRP A 89 -8.82 15.14 -10.76
CA TRP A 89 -9.83 14.49 -11.59
C TRP A 89 -11.23 15.01 -11.26
N ALA A 90 -12.09 15.02 -12.27
CA ALA A 90 -13.50 15.37 -12.16
C ALA A 90 -14.36 14.37 -12.95
N CYS A 91 -15.49 13.92 -12.40
CA CYS A 91 -16.44 13.09 -13.13
C CYS A 91 -17.60 13.92 -13.70
N HIS A 92 -18.17 13.49 -14.82
CA HIS A 92 -19.19 14.26 -15.53
C HIS A 92 -20.55 14.35 -14.81
N ASP A 93 -20.73 13.60 -13.73
CA ASP A 93 -21.94 13.49 -12.92
C ASP A 93 -21.84 14.14 -11.54
N ASP A 94 -20.70 14.72 -11.18
CA ASP A 94 -20.46 15.33 -9.87
C ASP A 94 -20.58 16.88 -9.87
N GLU A 95 -20.63 17.47 -8.67
CA GLU A 95 -20.62 18.93 -8.45
C GLU A 95 -19.58 19.33 -7.38
N TRP A 96 -18.97 20.50 -7.56
CA TRP A 96 -17.97 21.05 -6.64
C TRP A 96 -18.42 22.39 -6.06
N SER A 97 -18.13 22.65 -4.79
CA SER A 97 -18.40 23.94 -4.18
C SER A 97 -17.58 25.06 -4.85
N HIS A 98 -18.11 26.29 -4.85
CA HIS A 98 -17.48 27.46 -5.49
C HIS A 98 -16.03 27.72 -5.04
N ASN A 99 -15.75 27.43 -3.76
CA ASN A 99 -14.46 27.66 -3.10
C ASN A 99 -13.51 26.44 -3.11
N LEU A 100 -13.82 25.39 -3.87
CA LEU A 100 -13.11 24.12 -3.74
C LEU A 100 -11.64 24.27 -4.12
N ILE A 101 -11.35 24.80 -5.31
CA ILE A 101 -9.96 24.90 -5.78
C ILE A 101 -9.13 25.86 -4.90
N SER A 102 -9.67 27.03 -4.55
CA SER A 102 -8.94 28.00 -3.72
C SER A 102 -8.57 27.41 -2.36
N SER A 103 -9.48 26.69 -1.72
CA SER A 103 -9.26 26.07 -0.41
C SER A 103 -8.21 24.95 -0.49
N LEU A 104 -8.27 24.10 -1.52
CA LEU A 104 -7.31 23.00 -1.69
C LEU A 104 -5.90 23.52 -2.07
N VAL A 105 -5.80 24.52 -2.95
CA VAL A 105 -4.53 25.17 -3.29
C VAL A 105 -3.91 25.81 -2.05
N ALA A 106 -4.68 26.60 -1.30
CA ALA A 106 -4.21 27.23 -0.06
C ALA A 106 -3.64 26.19 0.91
N LYS A 107 -4.28 25.02 1.00
CA LYS A 107 -3.80 23.94 1.86
C LYS A 107 -2.48 23.33 1.38
N LEU A 108 -2.35 23.00 0.08
CA LEU A 108 -1.11 22.44 -0.46
C LEU A 108 0.07 23.43 -0.43
N GLU A 109 -0.21 24.73 -0.56
CA GLU A 109 0.81 25.79 -0.45
C GLU A 109 1.24 26.03 1.00
N SER A 110 0.37 25.75 1.98
CA SER A 110 0.70 25.92 3.40
C SER A 110 1.77 24.94 3.91
N ASP A 111 1.94 23.81 3.23
CA ASP A 111 2.86 22.74 3.63
C ASP A 111 3.39 21.96 2.41
N PRO A 112 4.67 22.17 2.03
CA PRO A 112 5.31 21.48 0.91
C PRO A 112 5.35 19.95 1.03
N SER A 113 5.22 19.39 2.23
CA SER A 113 5.20 17.93 2.45
C SER A 113 3.86 17.28 2.05
N LEU A 114 2.82 18.08 1.80
CA LEU A 114 1.54 17.61 1.29
C LEU A 114 1.61 17.36 -0.21
N VAL A 115 1.10 16.20 -0.62
CA VAL A 115 0.94 15.81 -2.03
C VAL A 115 -0.51 15.73 -2.47
N LEU A 116 -1.45 15.65 -1.52
CA LEU A 116 -2.89 15.63 -1.75
C LEU A 116 -3.59 16.53 -0.74
N ALA A 117 -4.53 17.35 -1.22
CA ALA A 117 -5.55 17.97 -0.39
C ALA A 117 -6.93 17.56 -0.93
N PHE A 118 -7.81 17.06 -0.06
CA PHE A 118 -9.11 16.55 -0.47
C PHE A 118 -10.27 17.14 0.35
N PRO A 119 -11.44 17.36 -0.27
CA PRO A 119 -12.58 18.05 0.33
C PRO A 119 -13.45 17.13 1.21
N LYS A 120 -14.46 17.72 1.87
CA LYS A 120 -15.60 16.97 2.42
C LYS A 120 -16.43 16.38 1.28
N ASN A 121 -16.86 15.13 1.42
CA ASN A 121 -17.76 14.48 0.47
C ASN A 121 -19.22 14.63 0.89
N ARG A 122 -20.11 14.81 -0.07
CA ARG A 122 -21.57 14.78 0.07
C ARG A 122 -22.17 13.88 -1.01
N PHE A 123 -23.25 13.17 -0.71
CA PHE A 123 -23.95 12.32 -1.67
C PHE A 123 -25.38 12.79 -1.89
N VAL A 124 -25.86 12.72 -3.13
CA VAL A 124 -27.21 13.13 -3.51
C VAL A 124 -27.79 12.10 -4.47
N SER A 125 -28.97 11.54 -4.15
CA SER A 125 -29.72 10.69 -5.08
C SER A 125 -30.78 11.49 -5.82
N GLU A 126 -31.43 10.86 -6.82
CA GLU A 126 -32.61 11.45 -7.48
C GLU A 126 -33.82 11.61 -6.54
N SER A 127 -33.88 10.89 -5.41
CA SER A 127 -34.99 10.93 -4.44
C SER A 127 -34.74 11.84 -3.22
N GLY A 128 -33.53 12.39 -3.07
CA GLY A 128 -33.14 13.28 -1.96
C GLY A 128 -31.69 13.08 -1.49
N GLN A 129 -31.21 13.97 -0.63
CA GLN A 129 -29.87 13.85 -0.04
C GLN A 129 -29.85 12.75 1.04
N PHE A 130 -28.91 11.81 0.94
CA PHE A 130 -28.51 11.00 2.08
C PHE A 130 -27.02 11.23 2.33
N GLU A 131 -26.64 11.43 3.60
CA GLU A 131 -25.23 11.60 3.96
C GLU A 131 -24.64 10.22 4.26
N ILE A 132 -23.61 9.84 3.52
CA ILE A 132 -22.73 8.73 3.89
C ILE A 132 -21.75 9.25 4.93
N ASP A 133 -21.55 8.51 6.03
CA ASP A 133 -20.63 8.90 7.07
C ASP A 133 -19.17 8.92 6.56
N CYS A 134 -18.68 10.12 6.31
CA CYS A 134 -17.31 10.40 5.91
C CYS A 134 -16.46 10.95 7.07
N SER A 135 -16.96 10.91 8.31
CA SER A 135 -16.32 11.52 9.49
C SER A 135 -14.93 10.97 9.80
N ARG A 136 -14.62 9.76 9.30
CA ARG A 136 -13.35 9.07 9.51
C ARG A 136 -12.27 9.42 8.47
N LEU A 137 -12.62 10.07 7.35
CA LEU A 137 -11.64 10.45 6.32
C LEU A 137 -10.42 11.26 6.83
N PRO A 138 -10.55 12.15 7.85
CA PRO A 138 -9.40 12.85 8.41
C PRO A 138 -8.29 11.92 8.95
N GLN A 139 -8.59 10.66 9.27
CA GLN A 139 -7.58 9.68 9.73
C GLN A 139 -6.51 9.38 8.66
N LEU A 140 -6.78 9.69 7.39
CA LEU A 140 -5.80 9.59 6.30
C LEU A 140 -4.75 10.71 6.31
N THR A 141 -4.94 11.75 7.13
CA THR A 141 -4.12 12.98 7.13
C THR A 141 -3.02 13.00 8.19
N GLU A 142 -2.94 11.96 9.02
CA GLU A 142 -1.95 11.89 10.10
C GLU A 142 -0.53 11.77 9.53
N LYS A 143 0.40 12.61 10.02
CA LYS A 143 1.83 12.57 9.65
C LYS A 143 2.55 11.40 10.33
N LEU A 144 2.12 10.18 10.01
CA LEU A 144 2.66 8.95 10.54
C LEU A 144 3.84 8.44 9.70
N PRO A 145 4.68 7.54 10.25
CA PRO A 145 5.65 6.77 9.46
C PRO A 145 4.98 6.05 8.28
N ILE A 146 5.73 5.86 7.18
CA ILE A 146 5.22 5.36 5.89
C ILE A 146 4.39 4.07 6.04
N LEU A 147 4.91 3.06 6.76
CA LEU A 147 4.21 1.80 6.99
C LEU A 147 2.82 1.98 7.60
N GLN A 148 2.68 2.92 8.53
CA GLN A 148 1.40 3.15 9.21
C GLN A 148 0.42 3.86 8.29
N ARG A 149 0.89 4.79 7.45
CA ARG A 149 0.04 5.44 6.45
C ARG A 149 -0.49 4.43 5.44
N LEU A 150 0.39 3.56 4.94
CA LEU A 150 0.03 2.49 4.00
C LEU A 150 -0.94 1.51 4.64
N HIS A 151 -0.68 1.07 5.87
CA HIS A 151 -1.58 0.22 6.63
C HIS A 151 -2.95 0.87 6.83
N ASN A 152 -2.99 2.14 7.22
CA ASN A 152 -4.24 2.87 7.39
C ASN A 152 -5.02 2.92 6.07
N ILE A 153 -4.39 3.28 4.95
CA ILE A 153 -5.08 3.32 3.64
C ILE A 153 -5.62 1.94 3.25
N LEU A 154 -4.84 0.88 3.44
CA LEU A 154 -5.21 -0.49 3.11
C LEU A 154 -6.41 -0.99 3.95
N TRP A 155 -6.37 -0.75 5.26
CA TRP A 155 -7.37 -1.26 6.22
C TRP A 155 -8.53 -0.31 6.49
N PHE A 156 -8.47 0.92 6.01
CA PHE A 156 -9.60 1.84 6.09
C PHE A 156 -10.79 1.26 5.34
N GLU A 157 -11.94 1.19 6.00
CA GLU A 157 -13.09 0.48 5.48
C GLU A 157 -13.66 1.18 4.23
N GLU A 158 -13.96 0.36 3.21
CA GLU A 158 -14.37 0.83 1.88
C GLU A 158 -15.71 1.59 1.93
N GLY A 159 -16.60 1.25 2.87
CA GLY A 159 -17.88 1.93 3.09
C GLY A 159 -17.77 3.41 3.49
N HIS A 160 -16.60 3.87 3.94
CA HIS A 160 -16.33 5.26 4.29
C HIS A 160 -15.80 6.10 3.11
N GLN A 161 -15.88 5.55 1.89
CA GLN A 161 -15.70 6.30 0.64
C GLN A 161 -14.29 6.90 0.48
N LYS A 162 -13.26 6.25 1.03
CA LYS A 162 -11.86 6.71 0.98
C LYS A 162 -11.35 7.00 -0.43
N GLY A 163 -11.83 6.24 -1.42
CA GLY A 163 -11.47 6.41 -2.83
C GLY A 163 -11.77 7.80 -3.38
N ASN A 164 -12.80 8.48 -2.84
CA ASN A 164 -13.14 9.84 -3.25
C ASN A 164 -12.04 10.86 -2.92
N ALA A 165 -11.13 10.57 -1.98
CA ALA A 165 -9.99 11.44 -1.72
C ALA A 165 -9.09 11.59 -2.96
N ALA A 166 -9.08 10.62 -3.89
CA ALA A 166 -8.33 10.71 -5.15
C ALA A 166 -8.84 11.82 -6.08
N PHE A 167 -10.07 12.31 -5.90
CA PHE A 167 -10.64 13.45 -6.63
C PHE A 167 -10.30 14.80 -6.00
N GLY A 168 -9.44 14.81 -4.97
CA GLY A 168 -8.84 16.02 -4.44
C GLY A 168 -7.77 16.61 -5.36
N LEU A 169 -7.16 17.71 -4.91
CA LEU A 169 -6.09 18.39 -5.60
C LEU A 169 -4.74 17.75 -5.27
N ILE A 170 -3.99 17.38 -6.32
CA ILE A 170 -2.75 16.63 -6.25
C ILE A 170 -1.63 17.44 -6.91
N ARG A 171 -0.39 17.30 -6.45
CA ARG A 171 0.77 17.84 -7.20
C ARG A 171 0.93 17.08 -8.52
N THR A 172 0.84 17.78 -9.66
CA THR A 172 0.78 17.14 -10.99
C THR A 172 1.98 16.26 -11.28
N ASN A 173 3.18 16.67 -10.88
CA ASN A 173 4.41 15.89 -11.07
C ASN A 173 4.38 14.55 -10.32
N VAL A 174 3.75 14.50 -9.14
CA VAL A 174 3.56 13.28 -8.36
C VAL A 174 2.50 12.41 -9.00
N ALA A 175 1.34 12.99 -9.37
CA ALA A 175 0.29 12.25 -10.07
C ALA A 175 0.80 11.60 -11.37
N LYS A 176 1.55 12.34 -12.19
CA LYS A 176 2.16 11.83 -13.44
C LYS A 176 3.21 10.75 -13.20
N ARG A 177 3.95 10.81 -12.09
CA ARG A 177 4.94 9.78 -11.73
C ARG A 177 4.28 8.45 -11.38
N ILE A 178 3.14 8.51 -10.69
CA ILE A 178 2.36 7.32 -10.30
C ILE A 178 1.57 6.78 -11.50
N GLY A 179 0.97 7.67 -12.29
CA GLY A 179 -0.02 7.31 -13.31
C GLY A 179 -1.34 6.86 -12.70
N VAL A 180 -2.27 6.43 -13.54
CA VAL A 180 -3.55 5.82 -13.12
C VAL A 180 -3.34 4.32 -12.99
N PRO A 181 -3.48 3.71 -11.80
CA PRO A 181 -3.42 2.27 -11.64
C PRO A 181 -4.59 1.64 -12.39
N ILE A 182 -4.29 0.88 -13.43
CA ILE A 182 -5.30 0.18 -14.23
C ILE A 182 -5.40 -1.26 -13.71
N VAL A 183 -6.56 -1.57 -13.12
CA VAL A 183 -6.98 -2.93 -12.75
C VAL A 183 -8.16 -3.27 -13.63
N ASN A 184 -7.90 -3.74 -14.84
CA ASN A 184 -8.99 -4.13 -15.73
C ASN A 184 -9.49 -5.51 -15.32
N ILE A 185 -10.62 -5.53 -14.61
CA ILE A 185 -11.32 -6.74 -14.21
C ILE A 185 -12.45 -6.94 -15.22
N PRO A 186 -12.45 -8.00 -16.04
CA PRO A 186 -13.44 -8.19 -17.11
C PRO A 186 -14.89 -7.93 -16.70
N ALA A 187 -15.28 -8.37 -15.50
CA ALA A 187 -16.64 -8.14 -14.99
C ALA A 187 -16.90 -6.77 -14.34
N TYR A 188 -15.85 -6.05 -13.90
CA TYR A 188 -15.98 -4.80 -13.15
C TYR A 188 -15.40 -3.56 -13.84
N GLY A 189 -14.75 -3.73 -14.99
CA GLY A 189 -13.92 -2.68 -15.58
C GLY A 189 -12.76 -2.31 -14.66
N ASN A 190 -12.48 -1.01 -14.52
CA ASN A 190 -11.40 -0.53 -13.64
C ASN A 190 -11.84 -0.45 -12.17
N PHE A 191 -11.76 -1.57 -11.44
CA PHE A 191 -12.19 -1.62 -10.04
C PHE A 191 -11.05 -1.25 -9.07
N GLY A 192 -11.33 -0.36 -8.11
CA GLY A 192 -10.43 0.00 -7.01
C GLY A 192 -9.16 0.79 -7.40
N GLY A 193 -9.08 1.31 -8.63
CA GLY A 193 -7.95 2.11 -9.10
C GLY A 193 -7.70 3.39 -8.28
N ASP A 194 -8.76 3.97 -7.72
CA ASP A 194 -8.72 5.10 -6.79
C ASP A 194 -8.01 4.77 -5.47
N GLN A 195 -8.29 3.60 -4.88
CA GLN A 195 -7.64 3.15 -3.65
C GLN A 195 -6.17 2.81 -3.88
N LEU A 196 -5.86 2.14 -4.99
CA LEU A 196 -4.48 1.86 -5.40
C LEU A 196 -3.71 3.16 -5.65
N PHE A 197 -4.34 4.17 -6.24
CA PHE A 197 -3.73 5.46 -6.47
C PHE A 197 -3.39 6.14 -5.15
N LEU A 198 -4.33 6.17 -4.18
CA LEU A 198 -4.07 6.71 -2.85
C LEU A 198 -2.96 5.94 -2.12
N PHE A 199 -2.94 4.61 -2.23
CA PHE A 199 -1.88 3.80 -1.63
C PHE A 199 -0.50 4.11 -2.22
N ALA A 200 -0.40 4.24 -3.55
CA ALA A 200 0.82 4.67 -4.22
C ALA A 200 1.21 6.12 -3.88
N LEU A 201 0.23 7.02 -3.81
CA LEU A 201 0.43 8.45 -3.51
C LEU A 201 1.01 8.67 -2.11
N ALA A 202 0.69 7.81 -1.15
CA ALA A 202 1.20 7.89 0.21
C ALA A 202 2.72 7.65 0.33
N PHE A 203 3.37 7.06 -0.67
CA PHE A 203 4.83 6.98 -0.76
C PHE A 203 5.49 8.33 -1.06
N HIS A 204 4.75 9.26 -1.65
CA HIS A 204 5.29 10.53 -2.14
C HIS A 204 5.05 11.72 -1.21
N GLY A 205 4.20 11.58 -0.19
CA GLY A 205 4.00 12.61 0.82
C GLY A 205 2.76 12.38 1.67
N PHE A 206 2.31 13.45 2.34
CA PHE A 206 1.17 13.43 3.24
C PHE A 206 -0.10 13.98 2.59
N PHE A 207 -1.25 13.64 3.18
CA PHE A 207 -2.56 14.09 2.72
C PHE A 207 -3.14 15.12 3.69
N ALA A 208 -4.02 15.99 3.20
CA ALA A 208 -4.75 16.95 4.00
C ALA A 208 -6.24 16.91 3.70
N TYR A 209 -7.05 16.99 4.75
CA TYR A 209 -8.50 17.11 4.67
C TYR A 209 -8.90 18.57 4.82
N VAL A 210 -9.82 19.02 3.95
CA VAL A 210 -10.23 20.42 3.83
C VAL A 210 -11.77 20.49 3.94
N PRO A 211 -12.31 20.59 5.18
CA PRO A 211 -13.76 20.50 5.43
C PRO A 211 -14.57 21.69 4.89
N GLU A 212 -13.94 22.83 4.63
CA GLU A 212 -14.56 24.02 4.06
C GLU A 212 -14.88 23.90 2.56
N ALA A 213 -14.26 22.95 1.87
CA ALA A 213 -14.56 22.61 0.48
C ALA A 213 -15.47 21.38 0.43
N THR A 214 -16.44 21.36 -0.49
CA THR A 214 -17.37 20.23 -0.64
C THR A 214 -17.35 19.69 -2.06
N PHE A 215 -17.18 18.38 -2.17
CA PHE A 215 -17.38 17.57 -3.37
C PHE A 215 -18.69 16.79 -3.23
N THR A 216 -19.59 16.96 -4.19
CA THR A 216 -20.92 16.34 -4.18
C THR A 216 -21.02 15.29 -5.27
N LYS A 217 -21.16 14.03 -4.84
CA LYS A 217 -21.29 12.87 -5.72
C LYS A 217 -22.74 12.52 -5.96
N MET A 218 -23.13 12.35 -7.22
CA MET A 218 -24.47 11.88 -7.56
C MET A 218 -24.54 10.36 -7.43
N TYR A 219 -25.49 9.87 -6.64
CA TYR A 219 -25.70 8.44 -6.40
C TYR A 219 -26.83 7.90 -7.26
N PHE A 220 -26.51 6.96 -8.14
CA PHE A 220 -27.48 6.25 -8.96
C PHE A 220 -27.68 4.82 -8.42
N PRO A 221 -28.84 4.51 -7.80
CA PRO A 221 -29.12 3.18 -7.25
C PRO A 221 -29.47 2.21 -8.39
N ASN A 222 -28.49 1.88 -9.24
CA ASN A 222 -28.51 0.75 -10.15
C ASN A 222 -27.14 0.60 -10.81
N ARG A 223 -26.22 -0.06 -10.09
CA ARG A 223 -25.09 -0.86 -10.62
C ARG A 223 -24.26 -1.49 -9.49
N ASP A 224 -24.89 -1.81 -8.35
CA ASP A 224 -24.18 -2.51 -7.29
C ASP A 224 -24.16 -3.99 -7.62
N TYR A 225 -22.95 -4.53 -7.80
CA TYR A 225 -22.71 -5.94 -7.98
C TYR A 225 -23.18 -6.69 -6.75
N THR A 226 -24.02 -7.72 -6.91
CA THR A 226 -24.45 -8.53 -5.77
C THR A 226 -23.25 -9.29 -5.19
N PRO A 227 -23.26 -9.63 -3.89
CA PRO A 227 -22.21 -10.49 -3.30
C PRO A 227 -21.97 -11.77 -4.10
N GLU A 228 -23.04 -12.35 -4.66
CA GLU A 228 -22.98 -13.53 -5.53
C GLU A 228 -22.24 -13.23 -6.83
N HIS A 229 -22.53 -12.11 -7.48
CA HIS A 229 -21.83 -11.69 -8.69
C HIS A 229 -20.34 -11.43 -8.44
N ILE A 230 -19.99 -10.83 -7.29
CA ILE A 230 -18.59 -10.66 -6.82
C ILE A 230 -17.89 -11.99 -6.59
N LEU A 231 -18.61 -12.99 -6.07
CA LEU A 231 -18.07 -14.33 -5.89
C LEU A 231 -17.88 -15.09 -7.20
N GLU A 232 -18.77 -14.92 -8.19
CA GLU A 232 -18.63 -15.53 -9.52
C GLU A 232 -17.34 -15.11 -10.23
N HIS A 233 -16.92 -13.87 -10.01
CA HIS A 233 -15.70 -13.28 -10.60
C HIS A 233 -14.55 -13.17 -9.60
N PHE A 234 -14.59 -13.96 -8.52
CA PHE A 234 -13.59 -14.01 -7.46
C PHE A 234 -12.14 -14.15 -7.96
N HIS A 235 -11.95 -14.95 -9.00
CA HIS A 235 -10.65 -15.19 -9.62
C HIS A 235 -10.09 -13.92 -10.30
N GLU A 236 -10.95 -13.07 -10.84
CA GLU A 236 -10.57 -11.81 -11.48
C GLU A 236 -10.16 -10.74 -10.44
N MET A 237 -10.68 -10.84 -9.20
CA MET A 237 -10.36 -9.94 -8.09
C MET A 237 -8.94 -10.14 -7.50
N GLN A 238 -8.27 -11.26 -7.78
CA GLN A 238 -6.87 -11.48 -7.37
C GLN A 238 -5.94 -10.41 -7.96
N GLY A 239 -6.25 -9.91 -9.16
CA GLY A 239 -5.51 -8.83 -9.80
C GLY A 239 -5.49 -7.52 -8.98
N TYR A 240 -6.53 -7.27 -8.17
CA TYR A 240 -6.63 -6.06 -7.35
C TYR A 240 -5.58 -6.05 -6.22
N PHE A 241 -5.52 -7.10 -5.40
CA PHE A 241 -4.53 -7.21 -4.32
C PHE A 241 -3.11 -7.48 -4.85
N ALA A 242 -2.97 -8.12 -6.02
CA ALA A 242 -1.69 -8.24 -6.70
C ALA A 242 -1.05 -6.86 -7.01
N ARG A 243 -1.85 -5.84 -7.35
CA ARG A 243 -1.32 -4.48 -7.56
C ARG A 243 -0.83 -3.81 -6.27
N TYR A 244 -1.49 -4.02 -5.13
CA TYR A 244 -0.95 -3.55 -3.84
C TYR A 244 0.42 -4.17 -3.55
N ARG A 245 0.56 -5.48 -3.81
CA ARG A 245 1.84 -6.19 -3.65
C ARG A 245 2.89 -5.64 -4.60
N GLU A 246 2.55 -5.40 -5.86
CA GLU A 246 3.45 -4.80 -6.84
C GLU A 246 3.94 -3.42 -6.40
N ILE A 247 3.05 -2.55 -5.90
CA ILE A 247 3.44 -1.22 -5.38
C ILE A 247 4.42 -1.37 -4.21
N VAL A 248 4.16 -2.27 -3.25
CA VAL A 248 5.05 -2.51 -2.11
C VAL A 248 6.40 -3.09 -2.55
N LEU A 249 6.40 -4.09 -3.43
CA LEU A 249 7.60 -4.77 -3.92
C LEU A 249 8.51 -3.83 -4.72
N ASN A 250 7.94 -2.84 -5.40
CA ASN A 250 8.65 -1.83 -6.18
C ASN A 250 8.97 -0.54 -5.41
N SER A 251 8.67 -0.49 -4.10
CA SER A 251 8.98 0.65 -3.24
C SER A 251 10.38 0.60 -2.61
N ASP A 252 10.83 1.75 -2.10
CA ASP A 252 12.09 1.91 -1.38
C ASP A 252 12.03 1.44 0.10
N LEU A 253 10.96 0.73 0.50
CA LEU A 253 10.86 0.12 1.82
C LEU A 253 12.00 -0.90 2.04
N SER A 254 12.48 -1.02 3.27
CA SER A 254 13.39 -2.11 3.63
C SER A 254 12.68 -3.48 3.49
N GLU A 255 13.46 -4.56 3.35
CA GLU A 255 12.89 -5.91 3.18
C GLU A 255 11.94 -6.30 4.33
N LEU A 256 12.27 -5.92 5.58
CA LEU A 256 11.39 -6.11 6.73
C LEU A 256 10.07 -5.32 6.59
N GLU A 257 10.15 -4.08 6.13
CA GLU A 257 8.97 -3.24 5.92
C GLU A 257 8.08 -3.77 4.79
N LYS A 258 8.68 -4.29 3.72
CA LYS A 258 7.97 -4.98 2.63
C LYS A 258 7.27 -6.23 3.15
N ASP A 259 7.97 -7.09 3.88
CA ASP A 259 7.39 -8.32 4.45
C ASP A 259 6.18 -8.01 5.34
N LEU A 260 6.29 -7.01 6.22
CA LEU A 260 5.19 -6.57 7.07
C LEU A 260 3.99 -6.06 6.25
N MET A 261 4.23 -5.30 5.18
CA MET A 261 3.15 -4.83 4.32
C MET A 261 2.54 -5.92 3.48
N LEU A 262 3.32 -6.85 2.95
CA LEU A 262 2.82 -8.01 2.19
C LEU A 262 1.96 -8.90 3.08
N SER A 263 2.34 -9.13 4.34
CA SER A 263 1.48 -9.79 5.33
C SER A 263 0.18 -9.04 5.56
N SER A 264 0.26 -7.71 5.68
CA SER A 264 -0.92 -6.86 5.87
C SER A 264 -1.87 -6.91 4.67
N ILE A 265 -1.34 -6.95 3.45
CA ILE A 265 -2.11 -7.10 2.20
C ILE A 265 -2.78 -8.46 2.13
N SER A 266 -2.05 -9.55 2.37
CA SER A 266 -2.61 -10.91 2.35
C SER A 266 -3.65 -11.13 3.45
N ALA A 267 -3.45 -10.53 4.63
CA ALA A 267 -4.46 -10.53 5.67
C ALA A 267 -5.71 -9.72 5.26
N ARG A 268 -5.53 -8.54 4.65
CA ARG A 268 -6.65 -7.72 4.16
C ARG A 268 -7.45 -8.44 3.08
N GLU A 269 -6.77 -9.06 2.12
CA GLU A 269 -7.37 -9.90 1.09
C GLU A 269 -8.21 -11.03 1.71
N THR A 270 -7.67 -11.73 2.71
CA THR A 270 -8.39 -12.79 3.44
C THR A 270 -9.65 -12.27 4.12
N VAL A 271 -9.56 -11.13 4.82
CA VAL A 271 -10.72 -10.49 5.49
C VAL A 271 -11.77 -10.04 4.49
N TRP A 272 -11.35 -9.45 3.37
CA TRP A 272 -12.24 -9.00 2.31
C TRP A 272 -13.06 -10.17 1.74
N TYR A 273 -12.39 -11.30 1.45
CA TYR A 273 -13.06 -12.51 0.99
C TYR A 273 -14.01 -13.12 2.02
N ALA A 274 -13.59 -13.20 3.29
CA ALA A 274 -14.44 -13.73 4.36
C ALA A 274 -15.75 -12.91 4.49
N ARG A 275 -15.65 -11.57 4.47
CA ARG A 275 -16.82 -10.67 4.52
C ARG A 275 -17.79 -10.89 3.35
N LEU A 276 -17.27 -11.04 2.13
CA LEU A 276 -18.10 -11.32 0.95
C LEU A 276 -18.80 -12.67 1.01
N THR A 277 -18.10 -13.70 1.48
CA THR A 277 -18.69 -15.05 1.58
C THR A 277 -19.77 -15.15 2.65
N ASN A 278 -19.63 -14.40 3.75
CA ASN A 278 -20.65 -14.30 4.79
C ASN A 278 -21.88 -13.54 4.25
N ALA A 279 -21.68 -12.45 3.51
CA ALA A 279 -22.76 -11.68 2.90
C ALA A 279 -23.58 -12.51 1.89
N ALA A 280 -22.95 -13.47 1.21
CA ALA A 280 -23.60 -14.39 0.27
C ALA A 280 -24.16 -15.68 0.92
N GLY A 281 -24.24 -15.75 2.25
CA GLY A 281 -24.92 -16.85 2.97
C GLY A 281 -24.19 -18.20 3.01
N TYR A 282 -22.88 -18.23 2.74
CA TYR A 282 -22.11 -19.48 2.83
C TYR A 282 -21.53 -19.70 4.25
N SER A 283 -21.82 -20.84 4.86
CA SER A 283 -21.57 -21.11 6.30
C SER A 283 -20.21 -21.72 6.68
N ASP A 284 -19.44 -22.25 5.72
CA ASP A 284 -18.20 -23.01 6.02
C ASP A 284 -16.94 -22.14 5.86
N LEU A 285 -16.76 -21.21 6.81
CA LEU A 285 -15.62 -20.29 6.89
C LEU A 285 -14.28 -21.05 7.01
N GLU A 286 -14.27 -22.23 7.63
CA GLU A 286 -13.07 -23.02 7.86
C GLU A 286 -12.57 -23.72 6.59
N LYS A 287 -13.47 -24.30 5.77
CA LYS A 287 -13.10 -24.81 4.43
C LYS A 287 -12.62 -23.70 3.51
N LYS A 288 -13.14 -22.48 3.67
CA LYS A 288 -12.80 -21.34 2.82
C LYS A 288 -11.52 -20.64 3.23
N ILE A 289 -11.23 -20.51 4.53
CA ILE A 289 -9.90 -20.16 5.02
C ILE A 289 -8.92 -21.24 4.58
N LYS A 290 -9.25 -22.54 4.64
CA LYS A 290 -8.42 -23.60 4.05
C LYS A 290 -8.29 -23.49 2.52
N LEU A 291 -9.28 -22.97 1.81
CA LEU A 291 -9.21 -22.75 0.36
C LEU A 291 -8.34 -21.52 0.02
N ILE A 292 -8.50 -20.41 0.74
CA ILE A 292 -7.68 -19.18 0.64
C ILE A 292 -6.25 -19.46 1.09
N LEU A 293 -6.05 -20.25 2.14
CA LEU A 293 -4.75 -20.75 2.55
C LEU A 293 -4.20 -21.76 1.55
N LYS A 294 -5.02 -22.63 0.94
CA LYS A 294 -4.61 -23.51 -0.17
C LYS A 294 -4.22 -22.73 -1.42
N TYR A 295 -4.85 -21.59 -1.71
CA TYR A 295 -4.50 -20.71 -2.83
C TYR A 295 -3.35 -19.75 -2.50
N SER A 296 -3.24 -19.30 -1.25
CA SER A 296 -2.06 -18.65 -0.67
C SER A 296 -0.87 -19.62 -0.62
N ASP A 297 -1.14 -20.91 -0.44
CA ASP A 297 -0.20 -22.03 -0.55
C ASP A 297 0.05 -22.39 -2.02
N GLN A 298 -0.81 -22.05 -2.99
CA GLN A 298 -0.51 -22.17 -4.41
C GLN A 298 0.41 -21.06 -4.93
N TYR A 299 0.38 -19.88 -4.31
CA TYR A 299 1.45 -18.87 -4.48
C TYR A 299 2.65 -19.13 -3.54
N GLY A 300 2.48 -20.00 -2.54
CA GLY A 300 3.51 -20.38 -1.56
C GLY A 300 4.28 -21.67 -1.88
N THR A 301 3.71 -22.59 -2.65
CA THR A 301 4.19 -23.94 -3.03
C THR A 301 3.36 -24.51 -4.20
N GLN A 302 3.97 -24.52 -5.39
CA GLN A 302 3.50 -24.82 -6.75
C GLN A 302 2.53 -26.01 -6.98
N GLU A 303 1.64 -25.86 -7.98
CA GLU A 303 1.70 -26.71 -9.19
C GLU A 303 1.03 -26.10 -10.45
N LYS A 304 1.88 -25.87 -11.47
CA LYS A 304 1.64 -25.81 -12.94
C LYS A 304 0.47 -24.98 -13.48
N VAL A 305 0.60 -23.67 -13.32
CA VAL A 305 0.53 -22.75 -14.47
C VAL A 305 1.97 -22.23 -14.63
N PRO A 306 2.47 -22.11 -15.87
CA PRO A 306 3.89 -22.26 -16.14
C PRO A 306 4.76 -21.24 -15.41
N THR A 307 5.92 -21.71 -14.97
CA THR A 307 6.86 -21.09 -14.05
C THR A 307 7.06 -19.58 -14.21
N GLU A 308 6.51 -18.78 -13.30
CA GLU A 308 6.97 -17.40 -13.05
C GLU A 308 8.27 -17.38 -12.20
N PRO A 309 9.08 -16.32 -12.31
CA PRO A 309 10.53 -16.37 -12.20
C PRO A 309 11.06 -16.23 -10.77
N GLN A 310 12.21 -16.88 -10.49
CA GLN A 310 12.95 -16.74 -9.23
C GLN A 310 13.18 -15.26 -8.92
N THR A 311 12.95 -14.82 -7.68
CA THR A 311 13.07 -13.41 -7.30
C THR A 311 14.54 -13.02 -7.16
N ASP A 312 14.88 -11.74 -7.40
CA ASP A 312 16.25 -11.22 -7.29
C ASP A 312 16.91 -11.52 -5.92
N SER A 313 16.10 -11.75 -4.87
CA SER A 313 16.52 -12.13 -3.52
C SER A 313 17.24 -13.49 -3.43
N ASP A 314 16.88 -14.44 -4.29
CA ASP A 314 17.41 -15.81 -4.29
C ASP A 314 18.89 -15.85 -4.72
N PHE A 315 19.31 -14.81 -5.45
CA PHE A 315 20.69 -14.64 -5.91
C PHE A 315 21.44 -13.56 -5.13
N SER A 316 20.96 -13.16 -3.95
CA SER A 316 21.59 -12.10 -3.12
C SER A 316 23.03 -12.39 -2.68
N ASN A 317 23.49 -13.64 -2.80
CA ASN A 317 24.87 -14.05 -2.54
C ASN A 317 25.68 -14.34 -3.82
N ILE A 318 25.05 -14.26 -5.00
CA ILE A 318 25.69 -14.56 -6.29
C ILE A 318 26.16 -13.25 -6.90
N LEU A 319 27.46 -13.05 -6.97
CA LEU A 319 28.03 -11.90 -7.64
C LEU A 319 28.06 -12.16 -9.15
N THR A 320 27.58 -11.23 -9.96
CA THR A 320 27.71 -11.28 -11.43
C THR A 320 28.62 -10.17 -11.93
N SER A 321 29.68 -10.50 -12.67
CA SER A 321 30.50 -9.49 -13.35
C SER A 321 29.92 -9.18 -14.72
N ILE A 322 29.40 -7.97 -14.90
CA ILE A 322 28.85 -7.49 -16.18
C ILE A 322 29.96 -6.78 -16.94
N ILE A 323 30.41 -7.39 -18.02
CA ILE A 323 31.48 -6.90 -18.87
C ILE A 323 30.89 -6.23 -20.09
N ILE A 324 31.19 -4.95 -20.25
CA ILE A 324 30.72 -4.15 -21.36
C ILE A 324 31.89 -3.71 -22.22
N LEU A 325 31.85 -4.08 -23.50
CA LEU A 325 32.80 -3.56 -24.49
C LEU A 325 32.21 -2.27 -25.07
N ASN A 326 32.91 -1.14 -24.91
CA ASN A 326 32.48 0.15 -25.43
C ASN A 326 33.38 0.63 -26.57
N TYR A 327 32.78 0.99 -27.70
CA TYR A 327 33.46 1.69 -28.80
C TYR A 327 32.48 2.66 -29.49
N ASN A 328 32.73 3.97 -29.38
CA ASN A 328 31.98 5.02 -30.08
C ASN A 328 30.44 4.87 -30.02
N GLY A 329 29.90 4.77 -28.81
CA GLY A 329 28.46 4.68 -28.55
C GLY A 329 28.02 5.41 -27.30
N LYS A 330 28.40 6.68 -27.10
CA LYS A 330 28.15 7.47 -25.88
C LYS A 330 26.69 7.42 -25.41
N ASP A 331 25.73 7.59 -26.31
CA ASP A 331 24.31 7.56 -25.93
C ASP A 331 23.79 6.14 -25.71
N HIS A 332 24.41 5.15 -26.38
CA HIS A 332 24.13 3.73 -26.20
C HIS A 332 24.60 3.24 -24.83
N ILE A 333 25.88 3.47 -24.49
CA ILE A 333 26.47 3.02 -23.22
C ILE A 333 25.78 3.66 -22.00
N LYS A 334 25.31 4.91 -22.12
CA LYS A 334 24.47 5.56 -21.11
C LYS A 334 23.20 4.78 -20.85
N LYS A 335 22.43 4.49 -21.92
CA LYS A 335 21.17 3.73 -21.83
C LYS A 335 21.41 2.31 -21.32
N CYS A 336 22.49 1.67 -21.76
CA CYS A 336 22.89 0.34 -21.32
C CYS A 336 23.14 0.33 -19.80
N ILE A 337 24.04 1.18 -19.29
CA ILE A 337 24.34 1.27 -17.85
C ILE A 337 23.09 1.66 -17.03
N ASP A 338 22.30 2.63 -17.49
CA ASP A 338 21.08 3.04 -16.79
C ASP A 338 20.05 1.88 -16.73
N SER A 339 19.96 1.08 -17.79
CA SER A 339 19.07 -0.10 -17.80
C SER A 339 19.57 -1.22 -16.89
N ILE A 340 20.89 -1.45 -16.80
CA ILE A 340 21.48 -2.40 -15.85
C ILE A 340 21.16 -1.97 -14.43
N ARG A 341 21.40 -0.70 -14.09
CA ARG A 341 21.11 -0.15 -12.75
C ARG A 341 19.64 -0.24 -12.39
N ARG A 342 18.75 -0.03 -13.37
CA ARG A 342 17.30 -0.06 -13.18
C ARG A 342 16.74 -1.48 -13.03
N HIS A 343 17.29 -2.44 -13.77
CA HIS A 343 16.67 -3.76 -13.93
C HIS A 343 17.46 -4.92 -13.32
N THR A 344 18.61 -4.65 -12.70
CA THR A 344 19.42 -5.65 -12.01
C THR A 344 19.43 -5.37 -10.51
N LYS A 345 18.84 -6.27 -9.71
CA LYS A 345 18.87 -6.16 -8.23
C LYS A 345 19.77 -7.20 -7.56
N THR A 346 20.22 -8.22 -8.29
CA THR A 346 21.23 -9.18 -7.81
C THR A 346 22.58 -8.45 -7.63
N PRO A 347 23.50 -8.91 -6.77
CA PRO A 347 24.82 -8.30 -6.68
C PRO A 347 25.54 -8.36 -8.03
N TYR A 348 25.98 -7.21 -8.53
CA TYR A 348 26.79 -7.14 -9.74
C TYR A 348 27.93 -6.13 -9.59
N GLU A 349 28.96 -6.30 -10.42
CA GLU A 349 29.94 -5.27 -10.72
C GLU A 349 29.91 -4.98 -12.22
N ILE A 350 30.17 -3.72 -12.60
CA ILE A 350 30.26 -3.32 -14.00
C ILE A 350 31.73 -3.08 -14.35
N ILE A 351 32.22 -3.82 -15.33
CA ILE A 351 33.57 -3.67 -15.88
C ILE A 351 33.44 -3.20 -17.33
N VAL A 352 33.84 -1.96 -17.59
CA VAL A 352 33.77 -1.37 -18.93
C VAL A 352 35.16 -1.35 -19.55
N PHE A 353 35.32 -2.03 -20.68
CA PHE A 353 36.50 -1.91 -21.52
C PHE A 353 36.21 -0.89 -22.63
N ASP A 354 36.76 0.31 -22.51
CA ASP A 354 36.69 1.31 -23.57
C ASP A 354 37.78 1.05 -24.61
N ASN A 355 37.35 0.73 -25.83
CA ASN A 355 38.19 0.31 -26.93
C ASN A 355 38.73 1.51 -27.74
N ALA A 356 39.21 2.52 -27.03
CA ALA A 356 39.71 3.79 -27.55
C ALA A 356 38.63 4.68 -28.22
N SER A 357 37.49 4.88 -27.55
CA SER A 357 36.40 5.72 -28.07
C SER A 357 36.77 7.20 -28.17
N THR A 358 36.23 7.92 -29.15
CA THR A 358 36.52 9.35 -29.40
C THR A 358 35.28 10.24 -29.35
N ASP A 359 34.12 9.69 -29.01
CA ASP A 359 32.80 10.33 -29.08
C ASP A 359 32.35 10.98 -27.76
N GLY A 360 33.21 11.01 -26.75
CA GLY A 360 32.88 11.51 -25.43
C GLY A 360 32.40 10.46 -24.42
N SER A 361 32.35 9.17 -24.81
CA SER A 361 31.97 8.08 -23.88
C SER A 361 32.97 7.93 -22.74
N ARG A 362 34.28 8.06 -22.99
CA ARG A 362 35.34 7.97 -21.96
C ARG A 362 35.14 8.98 -20.84
N GLN A 363 34.89 10.23 -21.19
CA GLN A 363 34.64 11.31 -20.23
C GLN A 363 33.40 11.01 -19.38
N TYR A 364 32.33 10.50 -20.01
CA TYR A 364 31.15 10.06 -19.27
C TYR A 364 31.46 8.90 -18.32
N LEU A 365 32.14 7.85 -18.79
CA LEU A 365 32.48 6.68 -17.98
C LEU A 365 33.35 7.05 -16.77
N ARG A 366 34.31 7.98 -16.92
CA ARG A 366 35.13 8.49 -15.81
C ARG A 366 34.33 9.15 -14.68
N THR A 367 33.11 9.65 -14.98
CA THR A 367 32.20 10.26 -13.99
C THR A 367 31.34 9.26 -13.22
N GLN A 368 31.42 7.96 -13.55
CA GLN A 368 30.65 6.92 -12.85
C GLN A 368 31.50 6.29 -11.74
N ASP A 369 30.95 6.18 -10.53
CA ASP A 369 31.67 5.82 -9.29
C ASP A 369 31.66 4.31 -9.01
N ASP A 370 30.71 3.63 -9.62
CA ASP A 370 30.31 2.24 -9.46
C ASP A 370 30.80 1.34 -10.62
N ILE A 371 31.68 1.84 -11.49
CA ILE A 371 32.23 1.09 -12.62
C ILE A 371 33.75 0.95 -12.52
N ILE A 372 34.26 -0.20 -12.95
CA ILE A 372 35.68 -0.42 -13.20
C ILE A 372 35.94 -0.10 -14.68
N LEU A 373 36.60 1.03 -14.94
CA LEU A 373 36.89 1.48 -16.30
C LEU A 373 38.33 1.09 -16.70
N ILE A 374 38.44 0.32 -17.79
CA ILE A 374 39.70 0.02 -18.48
C ILE A 374 39.73 0.87 -19.76
N GLU A 375 40.71 1.75 -19.89
CA GLU A 375 40.86 2.61 -21.07
C GLU A 375 41.98 2.10 -21.97
N SER A 376 41.62 1.51 -23.11
CA SER A 376 42.61 1.09 -24.10
C SER A 376 43.13 2.31 -24.87
N PRO A 377 44.45 2.40 -25.12
CA PRO A 377 45.02 3.46 -25.95
C PRO A 377 44.67 3.31 -27.44
N MET A 378 44.30 2.10 -27.87
CA MET A 378 43.94 1.79 -29.27
C MET A 378 42.80 0.76 -29.34
N ASN A 379 42.09 0.73 -30.47
CA ASN A 379 41.04 -0.27 -30.70
C ASN A 379 41.68 -1.63 -31.02
N ILE A 380 41.66 -2.54 -30.06
CA ILE A 380 42.25 -3.89 -30.16
C ILE A 380 41.25 -4.96 -30.60
N GLY A 381 39.97 -4.62 -30.77
CA GLY A 381 38.93 -5.60 -31.11
C GLY A 381 38.12 -6.14 -29.94
N CYS A 382 37.07 -6.88 -30.27
CA CYS A 382 36.10 -7.41 -29.31
C CYS A 382 36.65 -8.58 -28.44
N PRO A 383 37.13 -9.69 -29.01
CA PRO A 383 37.66 -10.81 -28.23
C PRO A 383 38.77 -10.41 -27.22
N PRO A 384 39.83 -9.67 -27.61
CA PRO A 384 40.90 -9.31 -26.67
C PRO A 384 40.45 -8.27 -25.63
N GLY A 385 39.53 -7.35 -25.97
CA GLY A 385 38.94 -6.42 -25.01
C GLY A 385 38.12 -7.15 -23.95
N ARG A 386 37.26 -8.09 -24.36
CA ARG A 386 36.49 -8.96 -23.46
C ARG A 386 37.41 -9.80 -22.58
N ALA A 387 38.47 -10.39 -23.13
CA ALA A 387 39.43 -11.17 -22.35
C ALA A 387 40.11 -10.35 -21.23
N LYS A 388 40.53 -9.11 -21.52
CA LYS A 388 41.12 -8.21 -20.51
C LYS A 388 40.13 -7.82 -19.42
N ALA A 389 38.89 -7.53 -19.77
CA ALA A 389 37.86 -7.24 -18.78
C ALA A 389 37.48 -8.49 -17.96
N MET A 390 37.42 -9.66 -18.59
CA MET A 390 37.17 -10.95 -17.91
C MET A 390 38.23 -11.30 -16.89
N ALA A 391 39.48 -10.90 -17.10
CA ALA A 391 40.55 -11.10 -16.12
C ALA A 391 40.31 -10.37 -14.79
N LEU A 392 39.55 -9.26 -14.79
CA LEU A 392 39.20 -8.50 -13.58
C LEU A 392 37.92 -9.00 -12.89
N ALA A 393 37.12 -9.83 -13.56
CA ALA A 393 35.81 -10.27 -13.10
C ALA A 393 35.92 -11.15 -11.84
N LYS A 394 35.16 -10.81 -10.80
CA LYS A 394 35.11 -11.51 -9.51
C LYS A 394 33.85 -12.35 -9.31
N GLY A 395 32.83 -12.15 -10.14
CA GLY A 395 31.52 -12.78 -9.99
C GLY A 395 31.50 -14.27 -10.33
N ASP A 396 30.66 -15.03 -9.63
CA ASP A 396 30.35 -16.45 -9.89
C ASP A 396 29.80 -16.69 -11.30
N TYR A 397 29.20 -15.64 -11.87
CA TYR A 397 28.77 -15.58 -13.26
C TYR A 397 29.35 -14.35 -13.94
N ILE A 398 29.57 -14.47 -15.24
CA ILE A 398 30.12 -13.41 -16.09
C ILE A 398 29.12 -13.14 -17.21
N VAL A 399 28.71 -11.88 -17.36
CA VAL A 399 27.91 -11.44 -18.50
C VAL A 399 28.83 -10.75 -19.51
N LEU A 400 28.80 -11.19 -20.76
CA LEU A 400 29.28 -10.39 -21.89
C LEU A 400 28.09 -9.62 -22.46
N LEU A 401 28.14 -8.29 -22.41
CA LEU A 401 27.05 -7.42 -22.85
C LEU A 401 27.57 -6.33 -23.79
N ASP A 402 26.91 -6.12 -24.91
CA ASP A 402 27.28 -5.05 -25.85
C ASP A 402 26.75 -3.67 -25.38
N ASN A 403 27.48 -2.61 -25.72
CA ASN A 403 27.17 -1.24 -25.27
C ASN A 403 25.89 -0.66 -25.87
N ASP A 404 25.38 -1.23 -26.97
CA ASP A 404 24.16 -0.83 -27.69
C ASP A 404 22.93 -1.67 -27.36
N THR A 405 22.99 -2.33 -26.21
CA THR A 405 21.88 -3.04 -25.61
C THR A 405 21.10 -2.18 -24.60
N ILE A 406 19.84 -2.53 -24.40
CA ILE A 406 19.02 -2.07 -23.28
C ILE A 406 18.41 -3.31 -22.65
N VAL A 407 18.82 -3.62 -21.42
CA VAL A 407 18.29 -4.76 -20.68
C VAL A 407 16.91 -4.44 -20.13
N THR A 408 16.03 -5.43 -20.03
CA THR A 408 14.64 -5.24 -19.56
C THR A 408 14.44 -5.82 -18.15
N PRO A 409 13.30 -5.57 -17.48
CA PRO A 409 13.03 -6.10 -16.16
C PRO A 409 13.32 -7.60 -16.04
N GLN A 410 13.93 -8.01 -14.93
CA GLN A 410 14.25 -9.41 -14.57
C GLN A 410 15.23 -10.14 -15.51
N TRP A 411 15.89 -9.45 -16.46
CA TRP A 411 16.74 -10.09 -17.45
C TRP A 411 17.81 -11.01 -16.81
N LEU A 412 18.61 -10.47 -15.87
CA LEU A 412 19.71 -11.22 -15.28
C LEU A 412 19.20 -12.32 -14.35
N THR A 413 18.17 -12.02 -13.58
CA THR A 413 17.56 -12.93 -12.61
C THR A 413 16.97 -14.17 -13.27
N LYS A 414 16.26 -13.99 -14.39
CA LYS A 414 15.76 -15.11 -15.19
C LYS A 414 16.89 -15.92 -15.81
N LEU A 415 17.91 -15.28 -16.39
CA LEU A 415 19.09 -15.99 -16.91
C LEU A 415 19.80 -16.80 -15.82
N LEU A 416 20.02 -16.21 -14.63
CA LEU A 416 20.59 -16.88 -13.46
C LEU A 416 19.71 -18.05 -13.01
N SER A 417 18.38 -17.88 -13.04
CA SER A 417 17.45 -18.91 -12.59
C SER A 417 17.55 -20.21 -13.38
N HIS A 418 17.68 -20.09 -14.69
CA HIS A 418 17.86 -21.24 -15.57
C HIS A 418 19.21 -21.92 -15.29
N MET A 419 20.30 -21.16 -15.14
CA MET A 419 21.64 -21.72 -14.90
C MET A 419 21.85 -22.30 -13.50
N VAL A 420 21.15 -21.79 -12.49
CA VAL A 420 21.16 -22.35 -11.14
C VAL A 420 20.35 -23.64 -11.09
N ARG A 421 19.22 -23.69 -11.81
CA ARG A 421 18.37 -24.89 -11.91
C ARG A 421 19.06 -26.04 -12.64
N ASP A 422 19.75 -25.75 -13.74
CA ASP A 422 20.46 -26.76 -14.51
C ASP A 422 21.95 -26.44 -14.61
N LYS A 423 22.75 -27.19 -13.84
CA LYS A 423 24.21 -27.06 -13.81
C LYS A 423 24.90 -27.46 -15.10
N LYS A 424 24.22 -28.13 -16.03
CA LYS A 424 24.77 -28.42 -17.37
C LYS A 424 24.80 -27.17 -18.25
N ILE A 425 23.92 -26.20 -18.03
CA ILE A 425 23.91 -24.97 -18.83
C ILE A 425 25.16 -24.15 -18.49
N GLY A 426 26.12 -24.10 -19.41
CA GLY A 426 27.34 -23.32 -19.26
C GLY A 426 27.23 -21.90 -19.81
N ILE A 427 26.39 -21.70 -20.84
CA ILE A 427 26.14 -20.39 -21.46
C ILE A 427 24.64 -20.26 -21.75
N ILE A 428 24.05 -19.14 -21.35
CA ILE A 428 22.67 -18.79 -21.68
C ILE A 428 22.58 -17.38 -22.28
N GLY A 429 21.74 -17.21 -23.29
CA GLY A 429 21.51 -15.91 -23.94
C GLY A 429 20.02 -15.58 -24.07
N PRO A 430 19.64 -14.29 -24.07
CA PRO A 430 18.24 -13.87 -24.19
C PRO A 430 17.78 -13.81 -25.65
N ARG A 431 16.47 -13.60 -25.82
CA ARG A 431 15.84 -13.20 -27.09
C ARG A 431 16.06 -11.71 -27.36
N SER A 432 16.03 -11.28 -28.62
CA SER A 432 16.23 -9.87 -29.01
C SER A 432 15.47 -9.47 -30.28
N ASN A 433 15.25 -8.16 -30.46
CA ASN A 433 14.67 -7.57 -31.67
C ASN A 433 15.62 -7.55 -32.87
N TYR A 434 16.94 -7.59 -32.64
CA TYR A 434 17.93 -7.45 -33.70
C TYR A 434 19.12 -8.37 -33.47
N VAL A 435 19.05 -9.58 -34.02
CA VAL A 435 20.09 -10.59 -33.88
C VAL A 435 19.94 -11.65 -34.97
N SER A 436 21.03 -12.31 -35.37
CA SER A 436 20.95 -13.42 -36.33
C SER A 436 20.52 -14.72 -35.64
N GLY A 437 19.73 -15.55 -36.32
CA GLY A 437 19.41 -16.91 -35.87
C GLY A 437 18.29 -16.98 -34.82
N PRO A 438 18.22 -18.08 -34.05
CA PRO A 438 17.06 -18.38 -33.20
C PRO A 438 16.88 -17.48 -31.99
N GLN A 439 17.75 -16.49 -31.72
CA GLN A 439 17.51 -15.48 -30.69
C GLN A 439 16.57 -14.36 -31.17
N LEU A 440 16.30 -14.26 -32.48
CA LEU A 440 15.48 -13.20 -33.06
C LEU A 440 14.00 -13.38 -32.74
N VAL A 441 13.40 -12.33 -32.19
CA VAL A 441 11.95 -12.20 -32.04
C VAL A 441 11.37 -11.58 -33.32
N GLN A 442 10.54 -12.34 -34.02
CA GLN A 442 9.86 -11.88 -35.23
C GLN A 442 8.78 -10.84 -34.87
N ASN A 443 8.61 -9.82 -35.72
CA ASN A 443 7.55 -8.80 -35.59
C ASN A 443 7.56 -8.01 -34.27
N CYS A 444 8.75 -7.71 -33.74
CA CYS A 444 8.91 -6.88 -32.55
C CYS A 444 8.52 -5.42 -32.83
N SER A 445 7.57 -4.85 -32.08
CA SER A 445 7.09 -3.47 -32.28
C SER A 445 6.88 -2.75 -30.95
N TYR A 446 7.67 -1.69 -30.74
CA TYR A 446 7.52 -0.68 -29.67
C TYR A 446 8.18 0.62 -30.11
N ARG A 447 7.76 1.74 -29.52
CA ARG A 447 8.26 3.10 -29.82
C ARG A 447 8.97 3.75 -28.65
N THR A 448 8.73 3.27 -27.44
CA THR A 448 9.31 3.82 -26.21
C THR A 448 9.95 2.73 -25.35
N ILE A 449 10.85 3.11 -24.43
CA ILE A 449 11.44 2.17 -23.45
C ILE A 449 10.34 1.52 -22.62
N PHE A 450 9.31 2.27 -22.21
CA PHE A 450 8.18 1.71 -21.46
C PHE A 450 7.43 0.65 -22.26
N GLU A 451 7.11 0.92 -23.53
CA GLU A 451 6.45 -0.08 -24.41
C GLU A 451 7.32 -1.33 -24.61
N MET A 452 8.64 -1.16 -24.73
CA MET A 452 9.60 -2.26 -24.81
C MET A 452 9.64 -3.09 -23.53
N GLU A 453 9.57 -2.46 -22.36
CA GLU A 453 9.47 -3.16 -21.07
C GLU A 453 8.15 -3.95 -20.97
N GLN A 454 7.02 -3.39 -21.41
CA GLN A 454 5.76 -4.14 -21.46
C GLN A 454 5.83 -5.31 -22.46
N PHE A 455 6.43 -5.10 -23.63
CA PHE A 455 6.66 -6.15 -24.61
C PHE A 455 7.48 -7.30 -24.02
N SER A 456 8.56 -6.99 -23.29
CA SER A 456 9.39 -8.02 -22.64
C SER A 456 8.60 -8.85 -21.61
N LYS A 457 7.68 -8.23 -20.86
CA LYS A 457 6.82 -8.92 -19.89
C LYS A 457 5.82 -9.87 -20.57
N LEU A 458 5.21 -9.43 -21.66
CA LEU A 458 4.29 -10.28 -22.44
C LEU A 458 5.02 -11.47 -23.07
N LEU A 459 6.21 -11.22 -23.63
CA LEU A 459 7.06 -12.27 -24.19
C LEU A 459 7.51 -13.28 -23.14
N ALA A 460 7.86 -12.80 -21.93
CA ALA A 460 8.17 -13.65 -20.80
C ALA A 460 7.01 -14.60 -20.45
N LEU A 461 5.80 -14.06 -20.29
CA LEU A 461 4.60 -14.83 -19.97
C LEU A 461 4.28 -15.88 -21.06
N GLU A 462 4.38 -15.51 -22.33
CA GLU A 462 4.13 -16.43 -23.45
C GLU A 462 5.16 -17.59 -23.49
N ALA A 463 6.44 -17.27 -23.27
CA ALA A 463 7.51 -18.26 -23.25
C ALA A 463 7.40 -19.22 -22.06
N GLU A 464 7.00 -18.71 -20.90
CA GLU A 464 6.68 -19.55 -19.74
C GLU A 464 5.56 -20.52 -20.12
N MET A 465 4.48 -20.03 -20.77
CA MET A 465 3.36 -20.84 -21.26
C MET A 465 3.67 -21.94 -22.26
N THR A 466 4.80 -21.85 -22.94
CA THR A 466 5.13 -22.74 -24.05
C THR A 466 6.39 -23.53 -23.76
N ASN A 467 7.56 -22.89 -23.90
CA ASN A 467 8.84 -23.47 -23.59
C ASN A 467 9.86 -22.35 -23.26
N PRO A 468 10.31 -22.22 -22.01
CA PRO A 468 11.20 -21.14 -21.60
C PRO A 468 12.65 -21.32 -22.08
N LEU A 469 13.06 -22.53 -22.49
CA LEU A 469 14.45 -22.82 -22.89
C LEU A 469 14.53 -23.50 -24.26
N THR A 470 15.40 -23.00 -25.13
CA THR A 470 15.71 -23.63 -26.42
C THR A 470 17.20 -23.96 -26.52
N PRO A 471 17.58 -25.26 -26.53
CA PRO A 471 18.96 -25.66 -26.78
C PRO A 471 19.43 -25.20 -28.15
N VAL A 472 20.63 -24.65 -28.22
CA VAL A 472 21.26 -24.20 -29.47
C VAL A 472 22.73 -24.54 -29.49
N LEU A 473 23.32 -24.64 -30.68
CA LEU A 473 24.78 -24.82 -30.83
C LEU A 473 25.55 -23.50 -30.95
N ARG A 474 24.82 -22.39 -31.10
CA ARG A 474 25.36 -21.05 -31.29
C ARG A 474 24.48 -20.05 -30.57
N LEU A 475 25.11 -19.22 -29.73
CA LEU A 475 24.54 -17.99 -29.17
C LEU A 475 25.34 -16.81 -29.71
N VAL A 476 24.64 -15.77 -30.15
CA VAL A 476 25.27 -14.54 -30.61
C VAL A 476 25.67 -13.70 -29.41
N GLY A 477 26.91 -13.20 -29.42
CA GLY A 477 27.54 -12.57 -28.27
C GLY A 477 27.09 -11.16 -27.88
N PHE A 478 25.88 -10.71 -28.21
CA PHE A 478 25.38 -9.39 -27.78
C PHE A 478 25.00 -9.37 -26.28
N CYS A 479 24.58 -10.52 -25.77
CA CYS A 479 24.30 -10.77 -24.36
C CYS A 479 24.46 -12.27 -24.06
N MET A 480 25.47 -12.65 -23.28
CA MET A 480 25.68 -14.02 -22.83
C MET A 480 26.00 -14.05 -21.34
N LEU A 481 25.24 -14.80 -20.55
CA LEU A 481 25.57 -15.14 -19.16
C LEU A 481 26.31 -16.48 -19.15
N ILE A 482 27.49 -16.48 -18.52
CA ILE A 482 28.46 -17.57 -18.53
C ILE A 482 28.79 -17.93 -17.08
N ARG A 483 28.84 -19.22 -16.74
CA ARG A 483 29.28 -19.66 -15.42
C ARG A 483 30.79 -19.58 -15.26
N ARG A 484 31.26 -19.25 -14.05
CA ARG A 484 32.70 -19.20 -13.74
C ARG A 484 33.41 -20.54 -13.92
N ASP A 485 32.80 -21.65 -13.53
CA ASP A 485 33.39 -22.98 -13.70
C ASP A 485 33.67 -23.33 -15.18
N LEU A 486 32.82 -22.87 -16.09
CA LEU A 486 33.08 -22.96 -17.53
C LEU A 486 34.26 -22.06 -17.94
N VAL A 487 34.33 -20.82 -17.46
CA VAL A 487 35.46 -19.91 -17.76
C VAL A 487 36.78 -20.48 -17.26
N GLU A 488 36.81 -21.10 -16.09
CA GLU A 488 37.99 -21.80 -15.57
C GLU A 488 38.39 -22.99 -16.45
N LYS A 489 37.40 -23.64 -17.08
CA LYS A 489 37.62 -24.82 -17.93
C LYS A 489 38.06 -24.48 -19.36
N ILE A 490 37.48 -23.47 -20.00
CA ILE A 490 37.75 -23.14 -21.42
C ILE A 490 38.49 -21.81 -21.60
N GLY A 491 38.58 -20.98 -20.55
CA GLY A 491 39.28 -19.71 -20.60
C GLY A 491 38.49 -18.61 -21.35
N ALA A 492 39.20 -17.70 -22.00
CA ALA A 492 38.66 -16.50 -22.66
C ALA A 492 38.10 -16.76 -24.08
N PRO A 493 37.31 -15.82 -24.63
CA PRO A 493 37.12 -15.71 -26.08
C PRO A 493 38.47 -15.61 -26.78
N ASP A 494 38.63 -16.32 -27.90
CA ASP A 494 39.93 -16.45 -28.56
C ASP A 494 40.35 -15.12 -29.22
N PRO A 495 41.44 -14.48 -28.76
CA PRO A 495 41.89 -13.19 -29.29
C PRO A 495 42.36 -13.27 -30.75
N SER A 496 42.64 -14.48 -31.28
CA SER A 496 43.08 -14.65 -32.66
C SER A 496 42.03 -14.24 -33.69
N PHE A 497 40.73 -14.26 -33.35
CA PHE A 497 39.65 -13.76 -34.22
C PHE A 497 39.74 -12.24 -34.50
N GLY A 498 40.66 -11.53 -33.83
CA GLY A 498 41.01 -10.16 -34.16
C GLY A 498 39.93 -9.18 -33.72
N LYS A 499 39.38 -8.40 -34.65
CA LYS A 499 38.48 -7.29 -34.30
C LYS A 499 37.04 -7.73 -34.03
N PHE A 500 36.51 -8.67 -34.79
CA PHE A 500 35.10 -9.05 -34.76
C PHE A 500 34.84 -10.31 -35.60
N GLY A 501 34.00 -11.23 -35.10
CA GLY A 501 33.40 -12.31 -35.87
C GLY A 501 33.85 -13.70 -35.40
N PHE A 502 32.91 -14.66 -35.40
CA PHE A 502 33.09 -16.07 -35.06
C PHE A 502 33.65 -16.37 -33.66
N GLU A 503 33.92 -15.37 -32.83
CA GLU A 503 34.42 -15.59 -31.49
C GLU A 503 33.35 -16.21 -30.58
N ASP A 504 32.08 -15.86 -30.81
CA ASP A 504 30.91 -16.39 -30.12
C ASP A 504 30.58 -17.81 -30.56
N ASP A 505 30.67 -18.10 -31.87
CA ASP A 505 30.61 -19.46 -32.42
C ASP A 505 31.71 -20.36 -31.82
N ASP A 506 32.95 -19.87 -31.75
CA ASP A 506 34.05 -20.62 -31.14
C ASP A 506 33.84 -20.87 -29.65
N TYR A 507 33.45 -19.83 -28.91
CA TYR A 507 33.26 -19.90 -27.47
C TYR A 507 32.12 -20.87 -27.09
N THR A 508 31.01 -20.82 -27.83
CA THR A 508 29.87 -21.73 -27.61
C THR A 508 30.20 -23.17 -27.98
N LEU A 509 30.92 -23.41 -29.09
CA LEU A 509 31.36 -24.76 -29.44
C LEU A 509 32.36 -25.34 -28.43
N ARG A 510 33.31 -24.54 -27.93
CA ARG A 510 34.23 -24.98 -26.89
C ARG A 510 33.50 -25.37 -25.61
N ALA A 511 32.47 -24.61 -25.22
CA ALA A 511 31.62 -24.98 -24.09
C ALA A 511 30.90 -26.32 -24.33
N ARG A 512 30.36 -26.56 -25.54
CA ARG A 512 29.68 -27.81 -25.89
C ARG A 512 30.61 -29.02 -25.81
N ILE A 513 31.79 -28.96 -26.43
CA ILE A 513 32.74 -30.10 -26.38
C ILE A 513 33.33 -30.30 -24.98
N ALA A 514 33.37 -29.25 -24.15
CA ALA A 514 33.73 -29.33 -22.74
C ALA A 514 32.62 -29.92 -21.85
N GLY A 515 31.47 -30.28 -22.42
CA GLY A 515 30.37 -30.98 -21.74
C GLY A 515 29.29 -30.07 -21.14
N TYR A 516 29.27 -28.78 -21.50
CA TYR A 516 28.24 -27.83 -21.07
C TYR A 516 27.23 -27.54 -22.17
N ASP A 517 25.96 -27.36 -21.82
CA ASP A 517 24.88 -26.94 -22.71
C ASP A 517 24.88 -25.43 -22.94
N THR A 518 24.46 -25.04 -24.15
CA THR A 518 24.24 -23.64 -24.54
C THR A 518 22.78 -23.47 -24.94
N VAL A 519 22.08 -22.51 -24.33
CA VAL A 519 20.61 -22.40 -24.46
C VAL A 519 20.16 -20.95 -24.63
N ILE A 520 19.01 -20.76 -25.29
CA ILE A 520 18.29 -19.49 -25.35
C ILE A 520 17.24 -19.48 -24.25
N ALA A 521 17.23 -18.42 -23.44
CA ALA A 521 16.11 -18.10 -22.56
C ALA A 521 15.02 -17.39 -23.36
N ASN A 522 13.95 -18.11 -23.68
CA ASN A 522 12.83 -17.57 -24.44
C ASN A 522 12.00 -16.58 -23.63
N ASP A 523 12.09 -16.64 -22.31
CA ASP A 523 11.38 -15.79 -21.37
C ASP A 523 12.16 -14.54 -20.95
N VAL A 524 13.30 -14.29 -21.61
CA VAL A 524 14.15 -13.11 -21.39
C VAL A 524 14.31 -12.34 -22.69
N PHE A 525 14.09 -11.04 -22.63
CA PHE A 525 14.29 -10.13 -23.75
C PHE A 525 15.38 -9.10 -23.44
N VAL A 526 16.25 -8.82 -24.40
CA VAL A 526 17.19 -7.70 -24.34
C VAL A 526 17.12 -6.97 -25.67
N HIS A 527 16.84 -5.66 -25.62
CA HIS A 527 16.83 -4.85 -26.83
C HIS A 527 18.26 -4.66 -27.31
N HIS A 528 18.48 -4.88 -28.60
CA HIS A 528 19.74 -4.64 -29.28
C HIS A 528 19.49 -3.61 -30.38
N THR A 529 20.16 -2.46 -30.30
CA THR A 529 19.95 -1.39 -31.27
C THR A 529 20.43 -1.78 -32.66
N GLY A 530 21.47 -2.61 -32.72
CA GLY A 530 22.14 -2.98 -33.95
C GLY A 530 22.99 -1.82 -34.43
N GLY A 531 24.28 -1.86 -34.10
CA GLY A 531 25.24 -0.86 -34.56
C GLY A 531 25.25 -0.67 -36.09
N PRO A 532 25.79 0.47 -36.57
CA PRO A 532 25.85 0.82 -38.00
C PRO A 532 26.68 -0.15 -38.87
N GLN A 533 27.40 -1.08 -38.24
CA GLN A 533 28.36 -2.00 -38.85
C GLN A 533 27.70 -3.10 -39.72
N GLY A 534 26.39 -3.35 -39.55
CA GLY A 534 25.65 -4.39 -40.29
C GLY A 534 24.99 -3.95 -41.60
N LYS A 535 25.00 -2.66 -41.96
CA LYS A 535 24.33 -2.14 -43.17
C LYS A 535 25.27 -2.11 -44.38
N GLY A 536 25.69 -3.28 -44.85
CA GLY A 536 26.37 -3.42 -46.15
C GLY A 536 27.78 -2.79 -46.23
N ASP A 537 28.47 -2.63 -45.10
CA ASP A 537 29.85 -2.16 -45.07
C ASP A 537 30.82 -3.26 -45.55
N SER A 538 31.50 -3.00 -46.66
CA SER A 538 32.55 -3.87 -47.22
C SER A 538 33.64 -4.21 -46.20
N TYR A 539 34.01 -3.28 -45.31
CA TYR A 539 35.02 -3.51 -44.28
C TYR A 539 34.55 -4.53 -43.24
N TYR A 540 33.28 -4.48 -42.86
CA TYR A 540 32.68 -5.47 -41.96
C TYR A 540 32.61 -6.86 -42.59
N SER A 541 32.25 -6.95 -43.87
CA SER A 541 32.30 -8.22 -44.62
C SER A 541 33.72 -8.79 -44.71
N HIS A 542 34.75 -7.94 -44.89
CA HIS A 542 36.14 -8.39 -44.87
C HIS A 542 36.57 -8.94 -43.50
N LEU A 543 36.19 -8.28 -42.40
CA LEU A 543 36.48 -8.79 -41.05
C LEU A 543 35.82 -10.15 -40.80
N LEU A 544 34.56 -10.31 -41.19
CA LEU A 544 33.83 -11.58 -41.06
C LEU A 544 34.46 -12.72 -41.88
N LEU A 545 34.88 -12.44 -43.12
CA LEU A 545 35.56 -13.44 -43.96
C LEU A 545 36.94 -13.80 -43.40
N HIS A 546 37.68 -12.83 -42.86
CA HIS A 546 38.94 -13.11 -42.20
C HIS A 546 38.76 -13.99 -40.96
N ALA A 547 37.80 -13.66 -40.10
CA ALA A 547 37.44 -14.46 -38.94
C ALA A 547 36.95 -15.87 -39.34
N TRP A 548 36.27 -16.01 -40.48
CA TRP A 548 35.87 -17.31 -41.03
C TRP A 548 37.07 -18.20 -41.39
N GLU A 549 38.14 -17.64 -41.98
CA GLU A 549 39.36 -18.40 -42.27
C GLU A 549 40.04 -18.90 -40.99
N ILE A 550 40.07 -18.07 -39.96
CA ILE A 550 40.61 -18.43 -38.64
C ILE A 550 39.75 -19.55 -38.02
N PHE A 551 38.43 -19.41 -38.08
CA PHE A 551 37.50 -20.42 -37.60
C PHE A 551 37.70 -21.76 -38.30
N LYS A 552 37.82 -21.77 -39.63
CA LYS A 552 38.08 -22.99 -40.43
C LYS A 552 39.39 -23.65 -40.02
N LYS A 553 40.46 -22.86 -39.89
CA LYS A 553 41.77 -23.37 -39.47
C LYS A 553 41.71 -24.00 -38.08
N LYS A 554 41.11 -23.29 -37.11
CA LYS A 554 40.99 -23.75 -35.71
C LYS A 554 40.16 -25.03 -35.61
N TRP A 555 39.03 -25.09 -36.31
CA TRP A 555 38.10 -26.21 -36.24
C TRP A 555 38.35 -27.31 -37.29
N GLY A 556 39.44 -27.22 -38.07
CA GLY A 556 39.83 -28.24 -39.05
C GLY A 556 38.81 -28.45 -40.16
N LEU A 557 38.17 -27.37 -40.61
CA LEU A 557 37.16 -27.40 -41.68
C LEU A 557 37.82 -27.36 -43.07
N PRO A 558 37.16 -27.87 -44.12
CA PRO A 558 37.67 -27.79 -45.49
C PRO A 558 37.96 -26.33 -45.89
N ILE A 559 39.12 -26.10 -46.52
CA ILE A 559 39.55 -24.76 -46.96
C ILE A 559 38.49 -24.12 -47.87
N ASN A 560 37.84 -24.90 -48.72
CA ASN A 560 36.84 -24.43 -49.68
C ASN A 560 35.40 -24.37 -49.11
N LEU A 561 35.19 -24.54 -47.80
CA LEU A 561 33.86 -24.47 -47.21
C LEU A 561 33.32 -23.04 -47.28
N PRO A 562 32.19 -22.79 -47.98
CA PRO A 562 31.65 -21.46 -48.13
C PRO A 562 31.06 -20.95 -46.82
N TYR A 563 31.11 -19.63 -46.62
CA TYR A 563 30.50 -18.96 -45.48
C TYR A 563 29.00 -19.31 -45.41
N GLY A 564 28.53 -19.74 -44.24
CA GLY A 564 27.14 -20.17 -44.02
C GLY A 564 26.85 -21.66 -44.23
N ALA A 565 27.76 -22.44 -44.82
CA ALA A 565 27.59 -23.90 -45.04
C ALA A 565 28.06 -24.78 -43.86
N LEU A 566 28.27 -24.18 -42.68
CA LEU A 566 28.80 -24.86 -41.51
C LEU A 566 27.79 -25.86 -40.91
N ASN A 567 28.10 -27.16 -40.95
CA ASN A 567 27.42 -28.16 -40.13
C ASN A 567 28.05 -28.24 -38.73
N ARG A 568 27.45 -27.52 -37.78
CA ARG A 568 27.94 -27.44 -36.39
C ARG A 568 27.86 -28.77 -35.62
N GLU A 569 26.91 -29.65 -35.94
CA GLU A 569 26.77 -30.95 -35.26
C GLU A 569 27.98 -31.85 -35.51
N SER A 570 28.59 -31.76 -36.69
CA SER A 570 29.78 -32.54 -37.03
C SER A 570 30.98 -32.21 -36.12
N LEU A 571 31.05 -30.97 -35.62
CA LEU A 571 32.12 -30.49 -34.75
C LEU A 571 31.99 -30.99 -33.31
N LEU A 572 30.77 -31.34 -32.87
CA LEU A 572 30.53 -31.88 -31.54
C LEU A 572 31.10 -33.28 -31.31
N LYS A 573 31.51 -33.98 -32.38
CA LYS A 573 32.19 -35.29 -32.29
C LYS A 573 33.61 -35.18 -31.74
N LYS A 574 34.17 -33.97 -31.66
CA LYS A 574 35.50 -33.72 -31.09
C LYS A 574 35.44 -33.77 -29.56
N SER A 575 36.43 -34.41 -28.95
CA SER A 575 36.66 -34.31 -27.51
C SER A 575 37.34 -32.98 -27.17
N PHE A 576 36.99 -32.43 -26.01
CA PHE A 576 37.70 -31.30 -25.41
C PHE A 576 39.16 -31.67 -25.13
N ASP A 577 40.07 -30.81 -25.58
CA ASP A 577 41.50 -30.92 -25.35
C ASP A 577 42.01 -29.61 -24.73
N PRO A 578 42.41 -29.60 -23.44
CA PRO A 578 42.87 -28.39 -22.76
C PRO A 578 44.01 -27.67 -23.48
N GLU A 579 44.96 -28.38 -24.11
CA GLU A 579 46.11 -27.74 -24.79
C GLU A 579 45.68 -26.93 -26.02
N ARG A 580 44.55 -27.29 -26.62
CA ARG A 580 44.01 -26.64 -27.83
C ARG A 580 42.88 -25.67 -27.52
N ASP A 581 41.99 -26.06 -26.61
CA ASP A 581 40.67 -25.43 -26.43
C ASP A 581 40.63 -24.49 -25.22
N TYR A 582 41.60 -24.57 -24.30
CA TYR A 582 41.74 -23.59 -23.22
C TYR A 582 42.50 -22.35 -23.71
N ILE A 583 41.86 -21.18 -23.63
CA ILE A 583 42.49 -19.89 -23.97
C ILE A 583 42.74 -19.11 -22.67
N PRO A 584 44.00 -18.92 -22.22
CA PRO A 584 44.27 -18.28 -20.94
C PRO A 584 43.77 -16.83 -20.91
N LEU A 585 43.24 -16.41 -19.75
CA LEU A 585 42.97 -15.01 -19.47
C LEU A 585 44.29 -14.22 -19.32
N PRO A 586 44.33 -12.94 -19.73
CA PRO A 586 45.48 -12.07 -19.48
C PRO A 586 45.81 -11.98 -17.99
N LYS A 587 47.10 -11.85 -17.65
CA LYS A 587 47.50 -11.64 -16.24
C LYS A 587 47.04 -10.26 -15.76
N LEU A 588 46.67 -10.16 -14.48
CA LEU A 588 46.20 -8.89 -13.89
C LEU A 588 47.17 -7.73 -14.12
N GLY A 589 48.48 -7.96 -13.98
CA GLY A 589 49.51 -6.94 -14.24
C GLY A 589 49.58 -6.42 -15.68
N GLU A 590 49.00 -7.13 -16.66
CA GLU A 590 48.87 -6.69 -18.05
C GLU A 590 47.65 -5.78 -18.26
N VAL A 591 46.71 -5.76 -17.31
CA VAL A 591 45.46 -5.00 -17.36
C VAL A 591 45.48 -3.78 -16.43
N GLU A 592 46.04 -3.94 -15.22
CA GLU A 592 46.11 -2.91 -14.18
C GLU A 592 46.60 -1.52 -14.65
N PRO A 593 47.61 -1.40 -15.53
CA PRO A 593 48.08 -0.10 -16.01
C PRO A 593 47.02 0.71 -16.77
N TYR A 594 45.99 0.04 -17.30
CA TYR A 594 44.94 0.66 -18.10
C TYR A 594 43.68 0.97 -17.27
N ILE A 595 43.66 0.63 -15.97
CA ILE A 595 42.55 0.95 -15.07
C ILE A 595 42.60 2.43 -14.70
N TYR A 596 41.51 3.14 -14.95
CA TYR A 596 41.38 4.56 -14.61
C TYR A 596 41.31 4.77 -13.08
N LYS A 597 42.14 5.69 -12.54
CA LYS A 597 42.19 6.05 -11.10
C LYS A 597 41.80 7.52 -10.91
N ARG A 598 40.85 7.81 -10.00
CA ARG A 598 40.40 9.17 -9.69
C ARG A 598 41.29 9.87 -8.66
N GLU A 599 41.58 11.15 -8.86
CA GLU A 599 42.22 12.02 -7.85
C GLU A 599 41.22 12.40 -6.75
N GLN A 600 41.55 12.12 -5.49
CA GLN A 600 40.67 12.37 -4.33
C GLN A 600 40.61 13.85 -3.94
N ARG A 601 39.41 14.45 -3.91
CA ARG A 601 39.14 15.69 -3.14
C ARG A 601 38.44 15.35 -1.82
N HIS A 602 39.01 15.88 -0.75
CA HIS A 602 38.70 15.60 0.65
C HIS A 602 37.31 16.07 1.08
N SER A 603 36.54 15.20 1.75
CA SER A 603 35.90 15.45 3.05
C SER A 603 35.11 14.20 3.47
N TYR A 604 35.68 13.37 4.34
CA TYR A 604 34.97 12.29 5.02
C TYR A 604 34.88 12.62 6.51
N VAL A 605 33.66 12.88 7.00
CA VAL A 605 33.29 12.59 8.39
C VAL A 605 33.26 11.06 8.50
N SER A 606 33.97 10.52 9.48
CA SER A 606 34.21 9.08 9.61
C SER A 606 32.89 8.30 9.81
N LYS A 607 32.59 7.40 8.88
CA LYS A 607 31.66 6.27 9.05
C LYS A 607 32.37 5.19 9.88
N ASN A 608 32.33 5.29 11.20
CA ASN A 608 32.69 4.20 12.12
C ASN A 608 31.67 4.18 13.26
N ASP A 609 30.40 3.87 12.97
CA ASP A 609 29.40 3.51 14.00
C ASP A 609 28.10 2.86 13.46
N HIS A 610 28.14 2.20 12.29
CA HIS A 610 26.97 1.45 11.79
C HIS A 610 27.15 -0.08 11.73
N ASP A 611 28.26 -0.61 12.23
CA ASP A 611 28.54 -2.06 12.18
C ASP A 611 28.08 -2.86 13.41
N SER A 612 27.26 -2.31 14.31
CA SER A 612 26.83 -3.02 15.54
C SER A 612 25.34 -3.37 15.65
N VAL A 613 24.57 -3.37 14.56
CA VAL A 613 23.25 -4.03 14.54
C VAL A 613 23.13 -4.93 13.31
N ARG A 614 23.84 -6.06 13.33
CA ARG A 614 23.46 -7.23 12.52
C ARG A 614 22.11 -7.75 13.03
N GLY A 615 21.01 -7.17 12.54
CA GLY A 615 19.70 -7.78 12.61
C GLY A 615 19.67 -9.01 11.71
N LYS A 616 19.46 -10.18 12.30
CA LYS A 616 19.30 -11.48 11.61
C LYS A 616 18.35 -11.32 10.40
N LYS A 617 18.74 -11.85 9.24
CA LYS A 617 17.85 -12.00 8.06
C LYS A 617 16.55 -12.66 8.51
N ILE A 618 15.45 -11.92 8.47
CA ILE A 618 14.10 -12.45 8.66
C ILE A 618 13.75 -13.22 7.38
N SER A 619 13.24 -14.44 7.53
CA SER A 619 12.99 -15.33 6.39
C SER A 619 11.67 -14.95 5.68
N PRO A 620 11.54 -15.23 4.37
CA PRO A 620 10.25 -15.16 3.64
C PRO A 620 9.12 -16.02 4.25
N GLY A 621 9.46 -16.91 5.18
CA GLY A 621 8.50 -17.72 5.94
C GLY A 621 7.75 -16.95 7.03
N LEU A 622 8.29 -15.84 7.55
CA LEU A 622 7.65 -15.09 8.63
C LEU A 622 6.35 -14.42 8.14
N ALA A 623 6.41 -13.75 6.98
CA ALA A 623 5.25 -13.03 6.44
C ALA A 623 4.06 -13.97 6.16
N ARG A 624 4.37 -15.17 5.62
CA ARG A 624 3.42 -16.26 5.40
C ARG A 624 2.85 -16.80 6.70
N ALA A 625 3.67 -16.93 7.73
CA ALA A 625 3.25 -17.47 9.01
C ALA A 625 2.41 -16.48 9.84
N MET A 626 2.61 -15.17 9.65
CA MET A 626 1.83 -14.11 10.32
C MET A 626 0.46 -13.86 9.68
N ALA A 627 0.33 -13.98 8.35
CA ALA A 627 -0.89 -13.59 7.63
C ALA A 627 -2.19 -14.29 8.11
N PRO A 628 -2.22 -15.62 8.34
CA PRO A 628 -3.42 -16.30 8.84
C PRO A 628 -3.83 -15.78 10.21
N ALA A 629 -2.85 -15.53 11.08
CA ALA A 629 -3.08 -15.10 12.44
C ALA A 629 -3.57 -13.64 12.52
N ILE A 630 -3.04 -12.76 11.65
CA ILE A 630 -3.54 -11.40 11.49
C ILE A 630 -4.97 -11.41 10.92
N ALA A 631 -5.27 -12.25 9.93
CA ALA A 631 -6.60 -12.36 9.38
C ALA A 631 -7.62 -12.84 10.42
N GLN A 632 -7.29 -13.88 11.20
CA GLN A 632 -8.12 -14.39 12.30
C GLN A 632 -8.43 -13.31 13.32
N TYR A 633 -7.44 -12.50 13.70
CA TYR A 633 -7.64 -11.36 14.59
C TYR A 633 -8.69 -10.37 14.06
N TYR A 634 -8.59 -9.96 12.80
CA TYR A 634 -9.54 -9.03 12.18
C TYR A 634 -10.92 -9.64 11.86
N LEU A 635 -11.04 -10.97 11.96
CA LEU A 635 -12.29 -11.71 11.89
C LEU A 635 -12.90 -12.00 13.27
N GLY A 636 -12.31 -11.47 14.36
CA GLY A 636 -12.77 -11.70 15.73
C GLY A 636 -12.39 -13.07 16.31
N GLN A 637 -11.64 -13.88 15.57
CA GLN A 637 -11.20 -15.23 15.96
C GLN A 637 -9.94 -15.15 16.83
N PHE A 638 -10.09 -14.55 18.02
CA PHE A 638 -8.97 -14.23 18.89
C PHE A 638 -8.25 -15.48 19.45
N GLU A 639 -8.96 -16.58 19.65
CA GLU A 639 -8.39 -17.84 20.16
C GLU A 639 -7.40 -18.43 19.15
N GLU A 640 -7.83 -18.54 17.90
CA GLU A 640 -7.05 -19.08 16.79
C GLU A 640 -5.86 -18.17 16.46
N ALA A 641 -6.07 -16.84 16.48
CA ALA A 641 -5.02 -15.86 16.26
C ALA A 641 -3.90 -15.96 17.32
N VAL A 642 -4.27 -16.11 18.61
CA VAL A 642 -3.32 -16.32 19.70
C VAL A 642 -2.53 -17.61 19.50
N GLN A 643 -3.21 -18.73 19.22
CA GLN A 643 -2.55 -20.02 19.01
C GLN A 643 -1.57 -20.00 17.82
N ALA A 644 -1.93 -19.30 16.74
CA ALA A 644 -1.09 -19.14 15.57
C ALA A 644 0.17 -18.30 15.89
N PHE A 645 0.02 -17.14 16.55
CA PHE A 645 1.18 -16.32 16.95
C PHE A 645 2.06 -16.99 18.01
N GLN A 646 1.49 -17.81 18.89
CA GLN A 646 2.26 -18.54 19.91
C GLN A 646 3.25 -19.52 19.28
N LYS A 647 2.88 -20.16 18.15
CA LYS A 647 3.77 -21.02 17.36
C LYS A 647 4.92 -20.25 16.70
N LEU A 648 4.77 -18.94 16.49
CA LEU A 648 5.80 -18.08 15.91
C LEU A 648 6.83 -17.60 16.94
N VAL A 649 6.53 -17.67 18.24
CA VAL A 649 7.43 -17.17 19.29
C VAL A 649 8.75 -17.95 19.30
N SER A 650 8.72 -19.28 19.26
CA SER A 650 9.94 -20.10 19.33
C SER A 650 10.88 -19.90 18.13
N PRO A 651 10.43 -19.91 16.86
CA PRO A 651 11.32 -19.68 15.73
C PRO A 651 11.77 -18.21 15.56
N TYR A 652 11.09 -17.25 16.22
CA TYR A 652 11.31 -15.82 16.04
C TYR A 652 11.39 -15.03 17.36
N GLU A 653 12.01 -15.62 18.39
CA GLU A 653 12.02 -15.10 19.77
C GLU A 653 12.69 -13.72 19.95
N ASP A 654 13.54 -13.32 19.00
CA ASP A 654 14.23 -12.03 19.01
C ASP A 654 13.47 -10.94 18.24
N LEU A 655 12.33 -11.26 17.62
CA LEU A 655 11.54 -10.28 16.86
C LEU A 655 10.48 -9.63 17.74
N PHE A 656 10.67 -8.34 18.03
CA PHE A 656 9.73 -7.59 18.86
C PHE A 656 8.31 -7.56 18.27
N GLN A 657 8.16 -7.64 16.94
CA GLN A 657 6.86 -7.60 16.25
C GLN A 657 5.99 -8.81 16.61
N ILE A 658 6.58 -9.99 16.78
CA ILE A 658 5.87 -11.22 17.14
C ILE A 658 5.36 -11.12 18.58
N HIS A 659 6.23 -10.68 19.49
CA HIS A 659 5.88 -10.43 20.88
C HIS A 659 4.83 -9.30 21.01
N MET A 660 4.93 -8.25 20.21
CA MET A 660 3.95 -7.16 20.21
C MET A 660 2.58 -7.64 19.73
N ALA A 661 2.54 -8.35 18.60
CA ALA A 661 1.29 -8.86 18.03
C ALA A 661 0.61 -9.86 18.97
N LEU A 662 1.33 -10.87 19.47
CA LEU A 662 0.81 -11.82 20.43
C LEU A 662 0.34 -11.13 21.71
N GLY A 663 1.10 -10.16 22.22
CA GLY A 663 0.72 -9.35 23.36
C GLY A 663 -0.61 -8.62 23.18
N CYS A 664 -0.83 -7.99 22.03
CA CYS A 664 -2.09 -7.33 21.69
C CYS A 664 -3.25 -8.33 21.56
N MET A 665 -3.02 -9.50 20.95
CA MET A 665 -4.04 -10.54 20.78
C MET A 665 -4.48 -11.15 22.12
N LEU A 666 -3.51 -11.44 23.00
CA LEU A 666 -3.77 -11.90 24.36
C LEU A 666 -4.57 -10.87 25.15
N ALA A 667 -4.32 -9.57 24.95
CA ALA A 667 -5.10 -8.52 25.59
C ALA A 667 -6.57 -8.53 25.14
N LYS A 668 -6.84 -8.71 23.83
CA LYS A 668 -8.20 -8.79 23.29
C LYS A 668 -8.95 -10.04 23.76
N LYS A 669 -8.26 -11.15 23.96
CA LYS A 669 -8.78 -12.37 24.60
C LYS A 669 -9.02 -12.22 26.12
N GLY A 670 -8.62 -11.09 26.72
CA GLY A 670 -8.70 -10.87 28.17
C GLY A 670 -7.58 -11.53 28.98
N GLN A 671 -6.59 -12.17 28.33
CA GLN A 671 -5.43 -12.79 28.96
C GLN A 671 -4.34 -11.76 29.28
N MET A 672 -4.71 -10.75 30.07
CA MET A 672 -3.89 -9.55 30.29
C MET A 672 -2.53 -9.84 30.96
N LYS A 673 -2.43 -10.86 31.82
CA LYS A 673 -1.16 -11.22 32.48
C LYS A 673 -0.10 -11.69 31.47
N GLN A 674 -0.48 -12.56 30.53
CA GLN A 674 0.40 -13.06 29.48
C GLN A 674 0.69 -11.96 28.45
N SER A 675 -0.31 -11.13 28.14
CA SER A 675 -0.12 -9.93 27.31
C SER A 675 1.01 -9.05 27.82
N VAL A 676 1.03 -8.73 29.12
CA VAL A 676 2.08 -7.92 29.75
C VAL A 676 3.48 -8.52 29.59
N GLU A 677 3.62 -9.84 29.67
CA GLU A 677 4.91 -10.51 29.50
C GLU A 677 5.47 -10.32 28.08
N HIS A 678 4.66 -10.61 27.06
CA HIS A 678 5.07 -10.45 25.68
C HIS A 678 5.29 -8.97 25.30
N LEU A 679 4.44 -8.05 25.76
CA LEU A 679 4.61 -6.62 25.48
C LEU A 679 5.85 -6.04 26.17
N ARG A 680 6.20 -6.52 27.37
CA ARG A 680 7.45 -6.16 28.05
C ARG A 680 8.68 -6.68 27.30
N ARG A 681 8.62 -7.90 26.78
CA ARG A 681 9.68 -8.47 25.92
C ARG A 681 9.83 -7.66 24.63
N ALA A 682 8.73 -7.32 23.96
CA ALA A 682 8.75 -6.48 22.75
C ALA A 682 9.39 -5.11 23.01
N MET A 683 9.05 -4.45 24.12
CA MET A 683 9.64 -3.17 24.51
C MET A 683 11.14 -3.30 24.85
N HIS A 684 11.59 -4.44 25.38
CA HIS A 684 13.01 -4.69 25.65
C HIS A 684 13.82 -4.96 24.37
N LEU A 685 13.24 -5.70 23.43
CA LEU A 685 13.87 -6.03 22.14
C LEU A 685 14.03 -4.80 21.25
N GLU A 686 13.07 -3.86 21.28
CA GLU A 686 13.15 -2.61 20.53
C GLU A 686 12.82 -1.39 21.43
N PRO A 687 13.78 -0.91 22.24
CA PRO A 687 13.58 0.21 23.17
C PRO A 687 13.24 1.53 22.48
N ASN A 688 13.62 1.69 21.21
CA ASN A 688 13.40 2.91 20.43
C ASN A 688 12.04 2.91 19.69
N PHE A 689 11.13 1.99 20.03
CA PHE A 689 9.79 1.94 19.46
C PHE A 689 8.69 2.10 20.51
N CYS A 690 7.84 3.13 20.38
CA CYS A 690 6.88 3.51 21.42
C CYS A 690 5.62 2.64 21.51
N LYS A 691 5.26 1.89 20.45
CA LYS A 691 4.00 1.10 20.40
C LYS A 691 3.94 -0.02 21.46
N PRO A 692 4.99 -0.85 21.66
CA PRO A 692 5.03 -1.82 22.74
C PRO A 692 4.80 -1.19 24.12
N GLY A 693 5.43 -0.04 24.41
CA GLY A 693 5.25 0.67 25.69
C GLY A 693 3.82 1.17 25.90
N ASN A 694 3.18 1.68 24.84
CA ASN A 694 1.76 2.08 24.87
C ASN A 694 0.81 0.90 25.12
N ALA A 695 1.00 -0.21 24.40
CA ALA A 695 0.20 -1.41 24.58
C ALA A 695 0.42 -2.01 25.97
N LEU A 696 1.68 -2.05 26.44
CA LEU A 696 2.06 -2.54 27.76
C LEU A 696 1.39 -1.74 28.87
N GLY A 697 1.40 -0.40 28.78
CA GLY A 697 0.74 0.46 29.75
C GLY A 697 -0.76 0.19 29.86
N ARG A 698 -1.45 0.01 28.72
CA ARG A 698 -2.89 -0.36 28.72
C ARG A 698 -3.14 -1.71 29.38
N ALA A 699 -2.35 -2.72 29.04
CA ALA A 699 -2.50 -4.06 29.62
C ALA A 699 -2.20 -4.05 31.13
N LEU A 700 -1.21 -3.27 31.58
CA LEU A 700 -0.89 -3.09 33.00
C LEU A 700 -2.00 -2.37 33.77
N MET A 701 -2.64 -1.36 33.19
CA MET A 701 -3.82 -0.71 33.78
C MET A 701 -4.96 -1.71 33.97
N ALA A 702 -5.24 -2.54 32.97
CA ALA A 702 -6.32 -3.53 33.01
C ALA A 702 -6.14 -4.58 34.14
N ILE A 703 -4.92 -4.82 34.60
CA ILE A 703 -4.62 -5.74 35.72
C ILE A 703 -4.33 -5.00 37.05
N GLY A 704 -4.64 -3.72 37.14
CA GLY A 704 -4.47 -2.92 38.36
C GLY A 704 -3.02 -2.54 38.71
N ARG A 705 -2.07 -2.68 37.78
CA ARG A 705 -0.65 -2.32 37.98
C ARG A 705 -0.35 -0.89 37.53
N GLY A 706 -1.08 0.06 38.09
CA GLY A 706 -1.09 1.47 37.66
C GLY A 706 0.30 2.14 37.63
N GLN A 707 1.13 1.94 38.65
CA GLN A 707 2.47 2.55 38.69
C GLN A 707 3.41 2.06 37.58
N GLU A 708 3.30 0.80 37.18
CA GLU A 708 4.08 0.27 36.07
C GLU A 708 3.52 0.72 34.72
N ALA A 709 2.20 0.88 34.62
CA ALA A 709 1.57 1.46 33.43
C ALA A 709 2.04 2.90 33.20
N GLU A 710 2.11 3.71 34.26
CA GLU A 710 2.63 5.08 34.21
C GLU A 710 4.07 5.12 33.66
N ARG A 711 4.94 4.23 34.13
CA ARG A 711 6.31 4.11 33.63
C ARG A 711 6.35 3.71 32.16
N ALA A 712 5.56 2.71 31.76
CA ALA A 712 5.50 2.25 30.38
C ALA A 712 5.06 3.35 29.41
N PHE A 713 4.05 4.16 29.79
CA PHE A 713 3.62 5.28 28.98
C PHE A 713 4.65 6.43 28.95
N LYS A 714 5.34 6.71 30.07
CA LYS A 714 6.42 7.71 30.12
C LYS A 714 7.61 7.32 29.24
N GLU A 715 8.02 6.05 29.26
CA GLU A 715 9.06 5.56 28.36
C GLU A 715 8.62 5.63 26.89
N ALA A 716 7.36 5.28 26.59
CA ALA A 716 6.81 5.43 25.24
C ALA A 716 6.80 6.89 24.75
N ASP A 717 6.54 7.86 25.65
CA ASP A 717 6.58 9.30 25.35
C ASP A 717 8.01 9.82 25.11
N LYS A 718 9.02 9.30 25.83
CA LYS A 718 10.44 9.68 25.64
C LYS A 718 10.99 9.29 24.27
N VAL A 719 10.58 8.13 23.78
CA VAL A 719 11.13 7.49 22.58
C VAL A 719 10.67 8.15 21.29
N SER A 720 9.41 8.57 21.23
CA SER A 720 8.89 9.29 20.08
C SER A 720 8.44 10.68 20.52
N LEU A 721 9.24 11.69 20.16
CA LEU A 721 8.83 13.08 20.26
C LEU A 721 7.43 13.30 19.64
N TYR A 722 6.94 12.46 18.72
CA TYR A 722 5.69 12.64 17.97
C TYR A 722 4.44 11.90 18.50
N SER A 723 4.52 11.12 19.59
CA SER A 723 3.39 10.26 19.99
C SER A 723 2.36 10.96 20.91
N LEU A 724 1.44 11.74 20.33
CA LEU A 724 0.29 12.31 21.03
C LEU A 724 -0.57 11.25 21.76
N GLN A 725 -0.60 10.02 21.23
CA GLN A 725 -1.31 8.88 21.82
C GLN A 725 -0.76 8.43 23.18
N ALA A 726 0.56 8.50 23.39
CA ALA A 726 1.18 8.13 24.67
C ALA A 726 0.77 9.13 25.77
N LYS A 727 0.77 10.42 25.42
CA LYS A 727 0.27 11.50 26.29
C LYS A 727 -1.20 11.34 26.60
N PHE A 728 -2.03 10.97 25.63
CA PHE A 728 -3.46 10.70 25.89
C PHE A 728 -3.67 9.54 26.85
N ASN A 729 -2.89 8.46 26.72
CA ASN A 729 -2.97 7.35 27.66
C ASN A 729 -2.47 7.73 29.07
N LEU A 730 -1.42 8.56 29.18
CA LEU A 730 -0.97 9.14 30.46
C LEU A 730 -2.03 10.02 31.11
N ILE A 731 -2.66 10.91 30.34
CA ILE A 731 -3.75 11.76 30.81
C ILE A 731 -4.89 10.88 31.32
N ARG A 732 -5.30 9.86 30.57
CA ARG A 732 -6.31 8.90 30.99
C ARG A 732 -5.96 8.19 32.30
N TYR A 733 -4.72 7.71 32.42
CA TYR A 733 -4.24 7.10 33.65
C TYR A 733 -4.30 8.06 34.84
N TYR A 734 -3.80 9.28 34.70
CA TYR A 734 -3.86 10.26 35.79
C TYR A 734 -5.30 10.65 36.12
N MET A 735 -6.19 10.72 35.13
CA MET A 735 -7.62 10.99 35.37
C MET A 735 -8.31 9.85 36.11
N SER A 736 -8.01 8.57 35.79
CA SER A 736 -8.57 7.42 36.54
C SER A 736 -8.08 7.39 37.99
N GLU A 737 -6.83 7.82 38.23
CA GLU A 737 -6.25 7.94 39.56
C GLU A 737 -6.64 9.24 40.30
N ARG A 738 -7.51 10.07 39.71
CA ARG A 738 -7.90 11.41 40.21
C ARG A 738 -6.72 12.38 40.41
N LYS A 739 -5.59 12.15 39.73
CA LYS A 739 -4.38 12.99 39.71
C LYS A 739 -4.52 14.11 38.66
N THR A 740 -5.51 14.96 38.86
CA THR A 740 -5.97 15.96 37.87
C THR A 740 -4.90 17.00 37.51
N ASP A 741 -4.02 17.36 38.42
CA ASP A 741 -2.91 18.31 38.15
C ASP A 741 -1.85 17.71 37.21
N GLN A 742 -1.52 16.42 37.38
CA GLN A 742 -0.59 15.72 36.50
C GLN A 742 -1.19 15.49 35.12
N ALA A 743 -2.48 15.13 35.07
CA ALA A 743 -3.23 15.07 33.81
C ALA A 743 -3.18 16.42 33.08
N MET A 744 -3.37 17.52 33.82
CA MET A 744 -3.34 18.88 33.28
C MET A 744 -1.96 19.25 32.74
N GLN A 745 -0.88 18.90 33.46
CA GLN A 745 0.49 19.13 33.03
C GLN A 745 0.79 18.44 31.69
N ILE A 746 0.41 17.17 31.54
CA ILE A 746 0.61 16.42 30.28
C ILE A 746 -0.28 16.98 29.16
N ALA A 747 -1.51 17.39 29.46
CA ALA A 747 -2.40 18.04 28.51
C ALA A 747 -1.84 19.39 28.00
N PHE A 748 -1.24 20.19 28.88
CA PHE A 748 -0.55 21.42 28.47
C PHE A 748 0.66 21.15 27.61
N GLN A 749 1.46 20.12 27.91
CA GLN A 749 2.57 19.71 27.05
C GLN A 749 2.10 19.24 25.66
N ALA A 750 0.93 18.61 25.58
CA ALA A 750 0.31 18.27 24.30
C ALA A 750 -0.15 19.55 23.55
N TYR A 751 -0.74 20.51 24.27
CA TYR A 751 -1.26 21.76 23.71
C TYR A 751 -0.16 22.71 23.22
N HIS A 752 0.94 22.87 23.95
CA HIS A 752 2.06 23.72 23.51
C HIS A 752 2.67 23.23 22.20
N ARG A 753 2.55 21.93 21.92
CA ARG A 753 3.03 21.32 20.69
C ARG A 753 2.02 21.45 19.55
N GLU A 754 0.75 21.21 19.82
CA GLU A 754 -0.34 21.26 18.83
C GLU A 754 -1.51 22.14 19.31
N PRO A 755 -1.33 23.48 19.32
CA PRO A 755 -2.30 24.40 19.93
C PRO A 755 -3.62 24.51 19.16
N ASN A 756 -3.68 23.98 17.93
CA ASN A 756 -4.87 23.98 17.07
C ASN A 756 -5.50 22.58 16.92
N ASN A 757 -5.09 21.58 17.72
CA ASN A 757 -5.66 20.24 17.66
C ASN A 757 -6.91 20.13 18.54
N ASN A 758 -8.08 20.00 17.91
CA ASN A 758 -9.39 19.90 18.58
C ASN A 758 -9.40 18.85 19.69
N LYS A 759 -8.77 17.67 19.51
CA LYS A 759 -8.72 16.61 20.53
C LYS A 759 -7.95 17.04 21.78
N VAL A 760 -6.83 17.75 21.59
CA VAL A 760 -6.00 18.24 22.70
C VAL A 760 -6.73 19.29 23.52
N ILE A 761 -7.47 20.17 22.83
CA ILE A 761 -8.18 21.27 23.46
C ILE A 761 -9.45 20.77 24.16
N THR A 762 -10.16 19.81 23.57
CA THR A 762 -11.25 19.08 24.22
C THR A 762 -10.77 18.40 25.50
N ILE A 763 -9.58 17.78 25.51
CA ILE A 763 -9.00 17.17 26.71
C ILE A 763 -8.68 18.22 27.79
N LEU A 764 -8.08 19.36 27.41
CA LEU A 764 -7.83 20.48 28.32
C LEU A 764 -9.11 21.02 28.97
N ALA A 765 -10.23 21.00 28.25
CA ALA A 765 -11.53 21.38 28.80
C ALA A 765 -12.17 20.29 29.68
N HIS A 766 -11.99 19.01 29.34
CA HIS A 766 -12.54 17.88 30.10
C HIS A 766 -11.91 17.70 31.48
N ILE A 767 -10.59 17.93 31.60
CA ILE A 767 -9.87 17.73 32.86
C ILE A 767 -10.46 18.62 33.99
N PRO A 768 -10.65 19.94 33.80
CA PRO A 768 -11.34 20.78 34.77
C PRO A 768 -12.82 20.42 34.97
N ILE A 769 -13.57 20.03 33.92
CA ILE A 769 -14.97 19.62 34.05
C ILE A 769 -15.12 18.42 34.99
N ILE A 770 -14.32 17.37 34.79
CA ILE A 770 -14.32 16.18 35.66
C ILE A 770 -13.85 16.53 37.08
N SER A 771 -12.93 17.49 37.19
CA SER A 771 -12.46 18.04 38.47
C SER A 771 -13.45 19.01 39.14
N LYS A 772 -14.65 19.23 38.56
CA LYS A 772 -15.64 20.25 38.98
C LYS A 772 -15.10 21.70 39.01
N ARG A 773 -14.02 21.98 38.29
CA ARG A 773 -13.42 23.31 38.09
C ARG A 773 -14.04 23.99 36.87
N TYR A 774 -15.34 24.23 36.94
CA TYR A 774 -16.13 24.65 35.77
C TYR A 774 -15.75 26.03 35.24
N LYS A 775 -15.38 26.99 36.10
CA LYS A 775 -14.89 28.31 35.65
C LYS A 775 -13.69 28.19 34.71
N GLU A 776 -12.71 27.40 35.11
CA GLU A 776 -11.49 27.15 34.32
C GLU A 776 -11.83 26.50 32.97
N ALA A 777 -12.73 25.50 32.97
CA ALA A 777 -13.22 24.88 31.74
C ALA A 777 -13.85 25.91 30.78
N THR A 778 -14.67 26.83 31.29
CA THR A 778 -15.31 27.85 30.45
C THR A 778 -14.30 28.80 29.81
N GLU A 779 -13.19 29.11 30.48
CA GLU A 779 -12.14 29.98 29.91
C GLU A 779 -11.43 29.30 28.74
N TYR A 780 -11.02 28.04 28.90
CA TYR A 780 -10.40 27.28 27.81
C TYR A 780 -11.35 27.11 26.62
N LEU A 781 -12.61 26.77 26.88
CA LEU A 781 -13.60 26.55 25.83
C LEU A 781 -13.98 27.84 25.10
N ARG A 782 -14.09 28.98 25.81
CA ARG A 782 -14.29 30.28 25.15
C ARG A 782 -13.11 30.64 24.27
N HIS A 783 -11.88 30.48 24.77
CA HIS A 783 -10.69 30.75 23.97
C HIS A 783 -10.64 29.86 22.74
N TYR A 784 -10.93 28.56 22.89
CA TYR A 784 -11.00 27.63 21.78
C TYR A 784 -12.05 28.01 20.73
N LEU A 785 -13.24 28.42 21.15
CA LEU A 785 -14.30 28.84 20.23
C LEU A 785 -13.98 30.15 19.49
N THR A 786 -12.96 30.91 19.90
CA THR A 786 -12.42 32.00 19.05
C THR A 786 -11.62 31.47 17.85
N LEU A 787 -11.00 30.30 18.00
CA LEU A 787 -10.22 29.63 16.96
C LEU A 787 -11.10 28.71 16.10
N ALA A 788 -12.09 28.05 16.70
CA ALA A 788 -13.01 27.13 16.05
C ALA A 788 -14.49 27.51 16.31
N PRO A 789 -15.00 28.62 15.75
CA PRO A 789 -16.28 29.23 16.11
C PRO A 789 -17.53 28.41 15.74
N LYS A 790 -17.37 27.24 15.12
CA LYS A 790 -18.46 26.36 14.69
C LYS A 790 -18.31 24.93 15.25
N ASP A 791 -17.41 24.70 16.21
CA ASP A 791 -17.21 23.37 16.77
C ASP A 791 -18.35 22.98 17.74
N PRO A 792 -19.21 22.01 17.38
CA PRO A 792 -20.34 21.60 18.21
C PRO A 792 -19.91 20.97 19.52
N ASP A 793 -18.78 20.24 19.56
CA ASP A 793 -18.33 19.53 20.76
C ASP A 793 -17.87 20.53 21.84
N ALA A 794 -17.23 21.62 21.41
CA ALA A 794 -16.84 22.68 22.33
C ALA A 794 -18.01 23.53 22.83
N PHE A 795 -19.01 23.81 21.99
CA PHE A 795 -20.24 24.44 22.45
C PHE A 795 -20.97 23.57 23.47
N LEU A 796 -21.00 22.25 23.27
CA LEU A 796 -21.61 21.30 24.21
C LEU A 796 -20.87 21.23 25.56
N LEU A 797 -19.54 21.19 25.53
CA LEU A 797 -18.73 21.23 26.74
C LEU A 797 -18.86 22.59 27.45
N LEU A 798 -19.02 23.68 26.70
CA LEU A 798 -19.18 25.02 27.25
C LEU A 798 -20.56 25.18 27.91
N PHE A 799 -21.60 24.63 27.28
CA PHE A 799 -22.93 24.53 27.85
C PHE A 799 -22.90 23.76 29.17
N LYS A 800 -22.29 22.57 29.19
CA LYS A 800 -22.12 21.76 30.40
C LYS A 800 -21.36 22.53 31.47
N ALA A 801 -20.25 23.17 31.13
CA ALA A 801 -19.46 23.94 32.07
C ALA A 801 -20.24 25.13 32.65
N TYR A 802 -20.97 25.91 31.85
CA TYR A 802 -21.79 27.02 32.36
C TYR A 802 -22.95 26.54 33.23
N ARG A 803 -23.63 25.46 32.84
CA ARG A 803 -24.73 24.86 33.61
C ARG A 803 -24.25 24.42 35.00
N GLU A 804 -23.18 23.62 35.04
CA GLU A 804 -22.62 23.12 36.30
C GLU A 804 -21.96 24.22 37.15
N ASN A 805 -21.51 25.32 36.51
CA ASN A 805 -21.05 26.53 37.20
C ASN A 805 -22.20 27.40 37.74
N GLY A 806 -23.45 27.12 37.39
CA GLY A 806 -24.63 27.91 37.78
C GLY A 806 -24.91 29.15 36.92
N ASP A 807 -24.14 29.38 35.85
CA ASP A 807 -24.33 30.49 34.89
C ASP A 807 -25.46 30.17 33.89
N LYS A 808 -26.70 30.15 34.39
CA LYS A 808 -27.89 29.74 33.61
C LYS A 808 -28.12 30.59 32.35
N GLU A 809 -27.83 31.88 32.43
CA GLU A 809 -28.02 32.82 31.31
C GLU A 809 -27.05 32.52 30.16
N LYS A 810 -25.77 32.35 30.45
CA LYS A 810 -24.74 31.96 29.46
C LYS A 810 -24.96 30.56 28.91
N ALA A 811 -25.43 29.62 29.74
CA ALA A 811 -25.82 28.30 29.26
C ALA A 811 -26.96 28.39 28.23
N LEU A 812 -27.95 29.26 28.46
CA LEU A 812 -29.06 29.47 27.53
C LEU A 812 -28.62 30.17 26.22
N GLU A 813 -27.67 31.12 26.29
CA GLU A 813 -27.04 31.74 25.12
C GLU A 813 -26.32 30.69 24.25
N VAL A 814 -25.51 29.84 24.88
CA VAL A 814 -24.81 28.74 24.20
C VAL A 814 -25.81 27.76 23.59
N LEU A 815 -26.88 27.42 24.30
CA LEU A 815 -27.94 26.54 23.79
C LEU A 815 -28.64 27.15 22.56
N THR A 816 -28.84 28.47 22.55
CA THR A 816 -29.41 29.21 21.41
C THR A 816 -28.46 29.19 20.21
N ALA A 817 -27.15 29.35 20.45
CA ALA A 817 -26.13 29.21 19.42
C ALA A 817 -26.07 27.78 18.85
N ILE A 818 -26.12 26.76 19.70
CA ILE A 818 -26.21 25.34 19.32
C ILE A 818 -27.45 25.09 18.46
N LYS A 819 -28.62 25.62 18.85
CA LYS A 819 -29.88 25.49 18.08
C LYS A 819 -29.79 26.14 16.70
N SER A 820 -29.13 27.30 16.59
CA SER A 820 -28.89 27.97 15.31
C SER A 820 -27.94 27.19 14.41
N LEU A 821 -26.92 26.53 14.99
CA LEU A 821 -26.00 25.64 14.27
C LEU A 821 -26.71 24.36 13.79
N ALA A 822 -27.52 23.73 14.66
CA ALA A 822 -28.25 22.51 14.37
C ALA A 822 -29.30 22.66 13.26
N GLN A 823 -29.90 23.85 13.12
CA GLN A 823 -30.84 24.14 12.01
C GLN A 823 -30.16 24.17 10.63
N LYS A 824 -28.82 24.23 10.58
CA LYS A 824 -28.04 24.36 9.34
C LYS A 824 -27.22 23.12 9.01
N ASP A 825 -27.08 22.16 9.94
CA ASP A 825 -26.26 20.96 9.78
C ASP A 825 -26.91 19.75 10.48
N LYS A 826 -27.36 18.77 9.68
CA LYS A 826 -28.05 17.57 10.14
C LYS A 826 -27.15 16.66 10.99
N ALA A 827 -25.85 16.61 10.71
CA ALA A 827 -24.91 15.81 11.49
C ALA A 827 -24.69 16.39 12.91
N VAL A 828 -24.81 17.71 13.04
CA VAL A 828 -24.84 18.39 14.35
C VAL A 828 -26.13 18.06 15.09
N PHE A 829 -27.27 18.00 14.39
CA PHE A 829 -28.56 17.59 14.95
C PHE A 829 -28.55 16.12 15.43
N ASP A 830 -27.98 15.19 14.66
CA ASP A 830 -27.92 13.77 15.00
C ASP A 830 -26.97 13.50 16.19
N ARG A 831 -25.85 14.24 16.30
CA ARG A 831 -24.96 14.21 17.48
C ARG A 831 -25.56 14.87 18.71
N LEU A 832 -26.34 15.93 18.50
CA LEU A 832 -27.12 16.55 19.57
C LEU A 832 -28.13 15.55 20.13
N LEU A 833 -28.83 14.78 19.29
CA LEU A 833 -29.74 13.71 19.74
C LEU A 833 -29.02 12.68 20.63
N THR A 834 -27.83 12.23 20.24
CA THR A 834 -27.04 11.24 21.01
C THR A 834 -26.49 11.79 22.34
N LEU A 835 -26.32 13.11 22.47
CA LEU A 835 -25.93 13.75 23.73
C LEU A 835 -27.11 14.22 24.58
N PHE A 836 -28.25 14.56 23.96
CA PHE A 836 -29.52 14.79 24.66
C PHE A 836 -30.05 13.50 25.32
N ASP A 837 -29.66 12.33 24.80
CA ASP A 837 -29.84 11.00 25.43
C ASP A 837 -29.11 10.84 26.79
N ALA A 838 -28.26 11.79 27.19
CA ALA A 838 -27.48 11.71 28.44
C ALA A 838 -27.82 12.79 29.49
N HIS A 839 -28.95 13.51 29.40
CA HIS A 839 -29.74 14.05 30.53
C HIS A 839 -30.68 15.20 30.11
N GLN A 840 -31.97 14.93 30.31
CA GLN A 840 -33.17 15.79 30.25
C GLN A 840 -32.96 17.30 30.05
N VAL A 841 -33.63 17.87 29.04
CA VAL A 841 -34.74 18.82 29.22
C VAL A 841 -35.43 19.08 27.86
N ALA A 842 -36.75 18.91 27.89
CA ALA A 842 -37.75 19.33 26.91
C ALA A 842 -37.89 18.48 25.65
N LEU A 843 -38.86 17.55 25.65
CA LEU A 843 -39.80 17.33 24.53
C LEU A 843 -41.04 16.59 25.07
N LYS A 844 -42.16 17.32 25.22
CA LYS A 844 -43.47 16.83 25.69
C LYS A 844 -44.28 16.11 24.60
N ASP A 845 -43.64 15.43 23.66
CA ASP A 845 -44.34 14.81 22.53
C ASP A 845 -43.94 13.34 22.37
N GLY A 846 -44.92 12.44 22.56
CA GLY A 846 -44.78 10.99 22.46
C GLY A 846 -44.32 10.50 21.08
N ARG A 847 -44.39 11.34 20.03
CA ARG A 847 -43.80 11.02 18.72
C ARG A 847 -42.27 11.04 18.72
N SER A 848 -41.65 11.82 19.61
CA SER A 848 -40.18 11.95 19.70
C SER A 848 -39.56 10.68 20.30
N ILE A 849 -40.22 10.09 21.30
CA ILE A 849 -39.81 8.85 21.97
C ILE A 849 -39.79 7.67 20.98
N HIS A 850 -40.81 7.57 20.11
CA HIS A 850 -40.92 6.48 19.14
C HIS A 850 -39.85 6.54 18.03
N ILE A 851 -39.37 7.74 17.68
CA ILE A 851 -38.28 7.95 16.71
C ILE A 851 -36.92 7.64 17.34
N ILE A 852 -36.72 8.01 18.61
CA ILE A 852 -35.51 7.69 19.40
C ILE A 852 -35.38 6.17 19.60
N LEU A 853 -36.46 5.47 19.93
CA LEU A 853 -36.48 4.00 20.10
C LEU A 853 -36.21 3.24 18.79
N ARG A 854 -36.73 3.72 17.65
CA ARG A 854 -36.48 3.12 16.33
C ARG A 854 -35.05 3.37 15.85
N ALA A 855 -34.44 4.50 16.24
CA ALA A 855 -33.04 4.81 15.97
C ALA A 855 -32.08 3.99 16.85
N ALA A 856 -32.41 3.79 18.13
CA ALA A 856 -31.64 2.94 19.05
C ALA A 856 -31.60 1.47 18.59
N GLY A 857 -32.75 0.89 18.18
CA GLY A 857 -32.79 -0.47 17.64
C GLY A 857 -32.02 -0.66 16.32
N SER A 858 -31.94 0.38 15.48
CA SER A 858 -31.14 0.40 14.25
C SER A 858 -29.64 0.51 14.52
N LEU A 859 -29.25 1.26 15.56
CA LEU A 859 -27.85 1.39 15.98
C LEU A 859 -27.32 0.06 16.52
N PHE A 860 -28.10 -0.66 17.33
CA PHE A 860 -27.68 -1.95 17.90
C PHE A 860 -27.54 -3.07 16.85
N HIS A 861 -28.33 -3.05 15.78
CA HIS A 861 -28.21 -4.03 14.68
C HIS A 861 -27.01 -3.76 13.75
N ASN A 862 -26.56 -2.50 13.65
CA ASN A 862 -25.45 -2.10 12.77
C ASN A 862 -24.09 -1.99 13.47
N LEU A 863 -24.06 -2.08 14.80
CA LEU A 863 -22.82 -2.02 15.59
C LEU A 863 -22.36 -3.44 15.98
N ASN A 864 -21.95 -4.23 15.00
CA ASN A 864 -21.14 -5.42 15.27
C ASN A 864 -19.66 -4.97 15.37
N TRP A 865 -19.30 -4.36 16.50
CA TRP A 865 -17.93 -3.88 16.79
C TRP A 865 -17.16 -4.91 17.61
N GLU A 866 -16.50 -5.83 16.93
CA GLU A 866 -15.36 -6.56 17.49
C GLU A 866 -14.08 -5.79 17.17
N ASP A 867 -13.81 -4.69 17.88
CA ASP A 867 -12.44 -4.25 18.21
C ASP A 867 -12.38 -2.92 18.99
N ASP A 868 -12.68 -2.93 20.31
CA ASP A 868 -11.93 -2.16 21.34
C ASP A 868 -12.50 -2.35 22.76
N PHE A 869 -11.85 -3.22 23.54
CA PHE A 869 -12.01 -3.23 24.99
C PHE A 869 -11.39 -1.95 25.57
N SER A 870 -12.20 -1.00 26.06
CA SER A 870 -11.95 -0.19 27.29
C SER A 870 -12.82 1.07 27.50
N ILE A 871 -13.80 1.38 26.64
CA ILE A 871 -14.83 2.41 26.95
C ILE A 871 -16.21 1.74 27.06
N ASP A 872 -16.49 0.80 26.17
CA ASP A 872 -17.82 0.21 26.05
C ASP A 872 -18.23 -0.70 27.21
N PHE A 873 -17.30 -1.21 28.03
CA PHE A 873 -17.65 -2.00 29.22
C PHE A 873 -18.17 -1.11 30.37
N LEU A 874 -17.49 0.02 30.63
CA LEU A 874 -17.93 1.02 31.61
C LEU A 874 -19.17 1.78 31.12
N VAL A 875 -19.26 2.04 29.80
CA VAL A 875 -20.45 2.67 29.20
C VAL A 875 -21.63 1.69 29.13
N LYS A 876 -21.43 0.38 28.89
CA LYS A 876 -22.52 -0.61 28.93
C LYS A 876 -23.13 -0.77 30.32
N GLU A 877 -22.31 -0.88 31.37
CA GLU A 877 -22.84 -1.01 32.74
C GLU A 877 -23.58 0.26 33.17
N ASP A 878 -23.02 1.45 32.96
CA ASP A 878 -23.71 2.71 33.26
C ASP A 878 -24.98 2.92 32.40
N PHE A 879 -24.98 2.46 31.15
CA PHE A 879 -26.11 2.57 30.23
C PHE A 879 -27.26 1.62 30.58
N LEU A 880 -26.95 0.36 30.93
CA LEU A 880 -27.96 -0.62 31.36
C LEU A 880 -28.62 -0.19 32.67
N GLU A 881 -27.83 0.32 33.62
CA GLU A 881 -28.34 0.87 34.88
C GLU A 881 -29.22 2.12 34.64
N THR A 882 -28.80 3.00 33.73
CA THR A 882 -29.56 4.20 33.37
C THR A 882 -30.88 3.86 32.67
N LEU A 883 -30.87 2.88 31.76
CA LEU A 883 -32.08 2.40 31.10
C LEU A 883 -33.03 1.71 32.08
N TYR A 884 -32.50 0.95 33.02
CA TYR A 884 -33.27 0.31 34.09
C TYR A 884 -33.94 1.36 34.99
N GLU A 885 -33.19 2.35 35.48
CA GLU A 885 -33.75 3.46 36.29
C GLU A 885 -34.75 4.32 35.50
N PHE A 886 -34.56 4.48 34.19
CA PHE A 886 -35.53 5.16 33.33
C PHE A 886 -36.83 4.36 33.16
N ALA A 887 -36.73 3.04 32.89
CA ALA A 887 -37.89 2.16 32.78
C ALA A 887 -38.68 2.12 34.10
N LYS A 888 -37.96 2.09 35.23
CA LYS A 888 -38.53 2.17 36.57
C LYS A 888 -39.25 3.50 36.81
N SER A 889 -38.62 4.62 36.45
CA SER A 889 -39.24 5.95 36.56
C SER A 889 -40.48 6.09 35.67
N LEU A 890 -40.48 5.52 34.46
CA LEU A 890 -41.65 5.46 33.59
C LEU A 890 -42.78 4.64 34.22
N TYR A 891 -42.44 3.50 34.80
CA TYR A 891 -43.40 2.65 35.50
C TYR A 891 -44.04 3.38 36.69
N GLU A 892 -43.23 4.02 37.52
CA GLU A 892 -43.67 4.81 38.68
C GLU A 892 -44.50 6.05 38.28
N THR A 893 -44.31 6.57 37.06
CA THR A 893 -45.06 7.73 36.52
C THR A 893 -46.25 7.35 35.63
N SER A 894 -46.78 6.13 35.76
CA SER A 894 -47.98 5.61 35.05
C SER A 894 -47.83 5.44 33.53
N HIS A 895 -46.60 5.26 33.04
CA HIS A 895 -46.26 4.97 31.63
C HIS A 895 -45.85 3.49 31.47
N ALA A 896 -46.73 2.59 31.92
CA ALA A 896 -46.42 1.16 32.08
C ALA A 896 -46.20 0.41 30.75
N ASP A 897 -46.80 0.88 29.65
CA ASP A 897 -46.61 0.27 28.32
C ASP A 897 -45.24 0.61 27.73
N GLU A 898 -44.77 1.85 27.88
CA GLU A 898 -43.41 2.23 27.47
C GLU A 898 -42.35 1.57 28.36
N ALA A 899 -42.57 1.53 29.67
CA ALA A 899 -41.70 0.82 30.60
C ALA A 899 -41.57 -0.68 30.22
N PHE A 900 -42.68 -1.34 29.91
CA PHE A 900 -42.68 -2.76 29.50
C PHE A 900 -41.82 -3.03 28.27
N VAL A 901 -41.86 -2.17 27.26
CA VAL A 901 -41.05 -2.31 26.03
C VAL A 901 -39.56 -2.22 26.38
N ILE A 902 -39.19 -1.27 27.23
CA ILE A 902 -37.80 -1.06 27.63
C ILE A 902 -37.30 -2.21 28.51
N TYR A 903 -38.09 -2.66 29.49
CA TYR A 903 -37.75 -3.80 30.32
C TYR A 903 -37.64 -5.11 29.54
N LYS A 904 -38.47 -5.32 28.50
CA LYS A 904 -38.37 -6.49 27.62
C LYS A 904 -37.07 -6.48 26.82
N GLU A 905 -36.64 -5.31 26.37
CA GLU A 905 -35.37 -5.16 25.65
C GLU A 905 -34.17 -5.28 26.60
N LEU A 906 -34.26 -4.70 27.81
CA LEU A 906 -33.27 -4.91 28.88
C LEU A 906 -33.11 -6.40 29.22
N ASN A 907 -34.20 -7.16 29.23
CA ASN A 907 -34.17 -8.60 29.46
C ASN A 907 -33.51 -9.38 28.31
N ASN A 908 -33.65 -8.92 27.05
CA ASN A 908 -32.92 -9.50 25.92
C ASN A 908 -31.42 -9.22 26.01
N LEU A 909 -31.04 -8.01 26.46
CA LEU A 909 -29.66 -7.55 26.55
C LEU A 909 -28.93 -8.07 27.80
N ALA A 910 -29.63 -8.23 28.91
CA ALA A 910 -29.12 -8.67 30.21
C ALA A 910 -30.02 -9.77 30.83
N PRO A 911 -30.08 -10.98 30.23
CA PRO A 911 -31.00 -12.05 30.63
C PRO A 911 -30.71 -12.68 32.01
N ASN A 912 -29.66 -12.25 32.71
CA ASN A 912 -29.32 -12.68 34.06
C ASN A 912 -29.52 -11.55 35.09
N HIS A 913 -30.16 -10.43 34.73
CA HIS A 913 -30.39 -9.30 35.63
C HIS A 913 -31.64 -9.53 36.50
N ALA A 914 -31.44 -9.84 37.77
CA ALA A 914 -32.51 -10.27 38.68
C ALA A 914 -33.63 -9.23 38.83
N LEU A 915 -33.30 -7.93 38.91
CA LEU A 915 -34.27 -6.86 39.09
C LEU A 915 -35.09 -6.55 37.81
N VAL A 916 -34.52 -6.77 36.63
CA VAL A 916 -35.26 -6.61 35.35
C VAL A 916 -36.33 -7.69 35.25
N HIS A 917 -36.01 -8.91 35.66
CA HIS A 917 -36.98 -9.99 35.75
C HIS A 917 -38.06 -9.73 36.82
N ASN A 918 -37.70 -9.14 37.96
CA ASN A 918 -38.65 -8.76 38.99
C ASN A 918 -39.65 -7.72 38.48
N ASP A 919 -39.18 -6.63 37.88
CA ASP A 919 -40.03 -5.54 37.42
C ASP A 919 -40.88 -5.96 36.21
N LEU A 920 -40.34 -6.79 35.31
CA LEU A 920 -41.14 -7.43 34.26
C LEU A 920 -42.27 -8.29 34.83
N ALA A 921 -42.00 -9.06 35.88
CA ALA A 921 -43.01 -9.90 36.50
C ALA A 921 -44.13 -9.06 37.12
N THR A 922 -43.80 -7.96 37.80
CA THR A 922 -44.80 -7.03 38.36
C THR A 922 -45.62 -6.36 37.28
N ILE A 923 -44.99 -5.88 36.19
CA ILE A 923 -45.70 -5.26 35.06
C ILE A 923 -46.63 -6.26 34.36
N LEU A 924 -46.18 -7.50 34.15
CA LEU A 924 -46.97 -8.56 33.52
C LEU A 924 -48.13 -9.01 34.41
N TRP A 925 -47.92 -9.05 35.72
CA TRP A 925 -48.95 -9.33 36.72
C TRP A 925 -50.05 -8.27 36.69
N ASP A 926 -49.67 -6.98 36.69
CA ASP A 926 -50.62 -5.86 36.61
C ASP A 926 -51.38 -5.83 35.27
N LYS A 927 -50.79 -6.40 34.21
CA LYS A 927 -51.44 -6.61 32.90
C LYS A 927 -52.29 -7.89 32.80
N GLY A 928 -52.29 -8.73 33.84
CA GLY A 928 -53.07 -9.97 33.89
C GLY A 928 -52.44 -11.18 33.17
N ASP A 929 -51.18 -11.08 32.73
CA ASP A 929 -50.44 -12.20 32.14
C ASP A 929 -49.72 -13.01 33.24
N VAL A 930 -50.53 -13.78 33.96
CA VAL A 930 -50.12 -14.53 35.16
C VAL A 930 -49.02 -15.55 34.84
N GLU A 931 -49.08 -16.22 33.70
CA GLU A 931 -48.10 -17.28 33.34
C GLU A 931 -46.72 -16.68 33.06
N ALA A 932 -46.66 -15.57 32.31
CA ALA A 932 -45.41 -14.88 32.03
C ALA A 932 -44.84 -14.21 33.29
N ALA A 933 -45.70 -13.65 34.15
CA ALA A 933 -45.31 -13.07 35.43
C ALA A 933 -44.65 -14.12 36.35
N LEU A 934 -45.27 -15.30 36.48
CA LEU A 934 -44.74 -16.42 37.28
C LEU A 934 -43.37 -16.91 36.77
N LYS A 935 -43.19 -16.95 35.45
CA LYS A 935 -41.91 -17.33 34.83
C LYS A 935 -40.80 -16.35 35.17
N HIS A 936 -41.08 -15.05 35.07
CA HIS A 936 -40.08 -14.02 35.34
C HIS A 936 -39.77 -13.88 36.83
N ILE A 937 -40.77 -13.95 37.73
CA ILE A 937 -40.52 -13.86 39.17
C ILE A 937 -39.75 -15.09 39.69
N SER A 938 -40.02 -16.28 39.15
CA SER A 938 -39.26 -17.50 39.48
C SER A 938 -37.80 -17.40 39.06
N GLN A 939 -37.53 -16.80 37.90
CA GLN A 939 -36.18 -16.55 37.42
C GLN A 939 -35.48 -15.46 38.25
N ALA A 940 -36.18 -14.40 38.66
CA ALA A 940 -35.66 -13.37 39.55
C ALA A 940 -35.23 -13.94 40.91
N VAL A 941 -36.07 -14.76 41.55
CA VAL A 941 -35.76 -15.45 42.82
C VAL A 941 -34.57 -16.40 42.65
N LYS A 942 -34.48 -17.12 41.53
CA LYS A 942 -33.34 -18.01 41.24
C LYS A 942 -32.03 -17.24 41.11
N LEU A 943 -32.06 -16.05 40.50
CA LEU A 943 -30.88 -15.23 40.27
C LEU A 943 -30.42 -14.46 41.52
N ASN A 944 -31.36 -13.98 42.35
CA ASN A 944 -31.05 -13.29 43.60
C ASN A 944 -32.12 -13.53 44.69
N PRO A 945 -32.04 -14.64 45.45
CA PRO A 945 -33.08 -15.04 46.40
C PRO A 945 -33.09 -14.24 47.71
N TRP A 946 -32.14 -13.32 47.91
CA TRP A 946 -31.98 -12.56 49.14
C TRP A 946 -32.37 -11.08 48.99
N ASP A 947 -32.75 -10.67 47.78
CA ASP A 947 -33.20 -9.30 47.52
C ASP A 947 -34.59 -9.06 48.10
N LYS A 948 -34.71 -8.04 48.94
CA LYS A 948 -35.94 -7.72 49.69
C LYS A 948 -37.14 -7.46 48.78
N ASP A 949 -36.93 -6.83 47.62
CA ASP A 949 -38.01 -6.40 46.73
C ASP A 949 -38.47 -7.60 45.87
N ILE A 950 -37.52 -8.43 45.45
CA ILE A 950 -37.80 -9.72 44.79
C ILE A 950 -38.56 -10.66 45.73
N VAL A 951 -38.13 -10.79 46.99
CA VAL A 951 -38.81 -11.65 47.98
C VAL A 951 -40.23 -11.14 48.26
N TRP A 952 -40.40 -9.83 48.45
CA TRP A 952 -41.71 -9.23 48.66
C TRP A 952 -42.65 -9.45 47.48
N ASN A 953 -42.22 -9.13 46.26
CA ASN A 953 -43.02 -9.29 45.05
C ASN A 953 -43.31 -10.76 44.74
N SER A 954 -42.35 -11.66 45.00
CA SER A 954 -42.56 -13.09 44.86
C SER A 954 -43.66 -13.61 45.77
N GLY A 955 -43.78 -13.11 47.01
CA GLY A 955 -44.88 -13.49 47.91
C GLY A 955 -46.24 -12.87 47.57
N GLN A 956 -46.30 -11.94 46.61
CA GLN A 956 -47.56 -11.38 46.08
C GLN A 956 -47.98 -12.06 44.77
N ILE A 957 -47.02 -12.51 43.96
CA ILE A 957 -47.24 -13.08 42.62
C ILE A 957 -47.30 -14.62 42.66
N LEU A 958 -46.53 -15.28 43.53
CA LEU A 958 -46.61 -16.72 43.83
C LEU A 958 -47.66 -16.97 44.90
#